data_AF-A0A957M3A7-F1
#
_entry.id   AF-A0A957M3A7-F1
#
_cell.length_a   1.000
_cell.length_b   1.000
_cell.length_c   1.000
_cell.angle_alpha   90.00
_cell.angle_beta   90.00
_cell.angle_gamma   90.00
#
_symmetry.space_group_name_H-M   'P 1'
#
loop_
_entity.id
_entity.type
_entity.pdbx_description
1 polymer ?
#
loop_
_entity_poly.entity_id
_entity_poly.type
_entity_poly.pdbx_seq_one_letter_code
_entity_poly.pdbx_strand_id
1 'polypeptide(L)'
;MKITLLVGLTAILLVVSFMAQQNRASAQEQTESGTSQLVIEPVTITLDEIVAPGNGGNPEEDFKVTSSVEISAPQAGWETIMSEDAEGAFPEDNGWSVFDDNVNSGDDYWDDVNCRSYAGDWSIWAADAGDMVDCATYDNNMAAWMVYGPFDLSGNVIDAQLDFYYWLDSEASADYFYWLSSGDGANFSGFRASGAGGGWSPASIDLSGHVGDPDVWIAFYFQTNSSGNNYEGAYVDNIVLSKDVVASLAPDIEVDPTSLYFTREAAGSGIAISASRSTQAELKAKVVENGQLPVIVRLTTGFMPEGALGSPQAVNEQRSAIARSQDFLLSNLSGLGVTGVKRFHSMPYVAMTVNAAAMDALQRSPFATSVMEDVAEEPTLDLSIPLINADDAWAAGYTGAGQTVAVLDTGVDSSHPFLSGKVVSEACYSTTNTDSTTLCPNGLDSQTGAGAGVHCTGAGGCSHGTHVAGIVAGNGDTFDGVAPGANVIAIQVFSKFDVDGTLRALSYTSDQMLGLERVYDLRNDFSIAAVNMSLGGGSYTSACDSDPRKAIIDNLRSEGIATVIASGNNGYTSSITAPACISSAISVGATTSHSPADVVAGYSNSAPILDLLAPGSSINSSVPGGGYASWNGTSMATPHVAGSWAVLKSQTPDASIADVFYALESTGVPITDARNGLVKPRIDVYAALLALANYESLTIRNLGYGDLSVINISIIEPVLARTQAKADCAWLVLDAPTTPFTLTPDDSVLLGVTVNVCEGPGIYTKTIRITSDDLDESTVDVPVTLEVNGPLAVTLNWFLAEPNGGMVNFQWETTAEQGVAGFNLLALHDDQTV
;
A
#
# COMPACT_ATOMS: atom_id res chain seq x y z
N MET A 1 36.17 13.60 -6.34
CA MET A 1 35.68 12.25 -6.03
C MET A 1 34.17 12.20 -5.79
N LYS A 2 33.56 13.04 -4.93
CA LYS A 2 32.08 13.16 -4.84
C LYS A 2 31.41 13.59 -6.17
N ILE A 3 32.09 14.43 -6.97
CA ILE A 3 31.61 14.88 -8.29
C ILE A 3 31.53 13.73 -9.31
N THR A 4 32.41 12.73 -9.22
CA THR A 4 32.45 11.58 -10.15
C THR A 4 31.30 10.60 -9.88
N LEU A 5 30.84 10.48 -8.62
CA LEU A 5 29.70 9.65 -8.25
C LEU A 5 28.36 10.27 -8.68
N LEU A 6 28.24 11.60 -8.57
CA LEU A 6 27.04 12.35 -8.92
C LEU A 6 26.79 12.36 -10.43
N VAL A 7 27.85 12.49 -11.25
CA VAL A 7 27.75 12.44 -12.71
C VAL A 7 27.31 11.05 -13.20
N GLY A 8 27.74 9.97 -12.52
CA GLY A 8 27.29 8.61 -12.80
C GLY A 8 25.81 8.38 -12.49
N LEU A 9 25.31 8.88 -11.35
CA LEU A 9 23.89 8.77 -10.96
C LEU A 9 22.97 9.58 -11.89
N THR A 10 23.42 10.76 -12.30
CA THR A 10 22.62 11.68 -13.13
C THR A 10 22.49 11.16 -14.56
N ALA A 11 23.53 10.49 -15.08
CA ALA A 11 23.48 9.84 -16.39
C ALA A 11 22.49 8.65 -16.41
N ILE A 12 22.35 7.94 -15.29
CA ILE A 12 21.42 6.80 -15.16
C ILE A 12 19.96 7.29 -15.04
N LEU A 13 19.69 8.34 -14.25
CA LEU A 13 18.33 8.89 -14.14
C LEU A 13 17.81 9.55 -15.44
N LEU A 14 18.68 10.21 -16.22
CA LEU A 14 18.30 10.81 -17.50
C LEU A 14 17.89 9.76 -18.55
N VAL A 15 18.47 8.55 -18.45
CA VAL A 15 18.08 7.40 -19.28
C VAL A 15 16.69 6.89 -18.90
N VAL A 16 16.37 6.84 -17.60
CA VAL A 16 15.06 6.40 -17.09
C VAL A 16 13.93 7.39 -17.44
N SER A 17 14.18 8.71 -17.33
CA SER A 17 13.16 9.72 -17.67
C SER A 17 12.92 9.87 -19.19
N PHE A 18 13.93 9.66 -20.04
CA PHE A 18 13.75 9.67 -21.50
C PHE A 18 12.97 8.44 -22.00
N MET A 19 13.09 7.29 -21.32
CA MET A 19 12.29 6.07 -21.56
C MET A 19 10.79 6.29 -21.30
N ALA A 20 10.41 7.14 -20.33
CA ALA A 20 9.00 7.37 -19.98
C ALA A 20 8.25 8.28 -20.99
N GLN A 21 8.95 9.19 -21.68
CA GLN A 21 8.33 10.20 -22.54
C GLN A 21 8.03 9.73 -23.98
N GLN A 22 8.78 8.76 -24.52
CA GLN A 22 8.56 8.26 -25.88
C GLN A 22 7.39 7.26 -26.00
N ASN A 23 6.96 6.64 -24.89
CA ASN A 23 5.85 5.68 -24.81
C ASN A 23 4.45 6.24 -25.15
N ARG A 24 4.28 7.57 -25.32
CA ARG A 24 3.00 8.17 -25.70
C ARG A 24 2.84 8.45 -27.20
N ALA A 25 3.89 8.32 -28.02
CA ALA A 25 3.89 8.84 -29.39
C ALA A 25 3.88 7.79 -30.52
N SER A 26 4.02 6.49 -30.23
CA SER A 26 4.29 5.48 -31.26
C SER A 26 3.29 4.30 -31.30
N ALA A 27 2.01 4.57 -31.02
CA ALA A 27 0.91 3.66 -31.31
C ALA A 27 0.33 3.92 -32.73
N GLN A 28 1.16 3.83 -33.76
CA GLN A 28 0.74 3.75 -35.17
C GLN A 28 1.98 3.58 -36.06
N GLU A 29 2.42 2.34 -36.33
CA GLU A 29 2.87 1.84 -37.64
C GLU A 29 3.66 0.53 -37.54
N GLN A 30 3.28 -0.38 -38.44
CA GLN A 30 4.09 -1.40 -39.11
C GLN A 30 4.18 -2.85 -38.59
N THR A 31 4.02 -3.69 -39.61
CA THR A 31 3.87 -5.13 -39.76
C THR A 31 5.18 -5.80 -40.22
N GLU A 32 5.23 -7.13 -40.09
CA GLU A 32 6.05 -8.13 -40.81
C GLU A 32 7.41 -8.63 -40.23
N SER A 33 7.41 -9.95 -39.98
CA SER A 33 8.44 -10.97 -40.25
C SER A 33 9.70 -11.11 -39.37
N GLY A 34 9.85 -12.30 -38.75
CA GLY A 34 11.10 -13.08 -38.79
C GLY A 34 11.94 -13.20 -37.51
N THR A 35 11.89 -14.40 -36.91
CA THR A 35 12.79 -15.05 -35.92
C THR A 35 14.14 -14.38 -35.55
N SER A 36 14.45 -14.28 -34.24
CA SER A 36 15.83 -14.27 -33.71
C SER A 36 15.89 -14.71 -32.23
N GLN A 37 16.75 -15.69 -31.91
CA GLN A 37 17.15 -16.06 -30.54
C GLN A 37 17.92 -14.91 -29.87
N LEU A 38 17.66 -14.63 -28.59
CA LEU A 38 18.41 -13.63 -27.81
C LEU A 38 19.49 -14.31 -26.95
N VAL A 39 20.76 -14.00 -27.25
CA VAL A 39 21.92 -14.26 -26.39
C VAL A 39 22.28 -12.93 -25.73
N ILE A 40 22.32 -12.89 -24.39
CA ILE A 40 22.76 -11.70 -23.65
C ILE A 40 24.25 -11.88 -23.30
N GLU A 41 25.12 -11.11 -23.95
CA GLU A 41 26.53 -10.99 -23.55
C GLU A 41 26.71 -9.92 -22.44
N PRO A 42 27.72 -10.05 -21.56
CA PRO A 42 27.93 -9.12 -20.46
C PRO A 42 28.35 -7.73 -20.95
N VAL A 43 27.65 -6.70 -20.45
CA VAL A 43 27.98 -5.29 -20.67
C VAL A 43 29.34 -4.96 -20.04
N THR A 44 30.33 -4.68 -20.88
CA THR A 44 31.66 -4.21 -20.43
C THR A 44 31.74 -2.70 -20.61
N ILE A 45 31.87 -1.95 -19.51
CA ILE A 45 32.13 -0.50 -19.55
C ILE A 45 33.65 -0.30 -19.45
N THR A 46 34.30 0.11 -20.54
CA THR A 46 35.70 0.55 -20.53
C THR A 46 35.78 2.06 -20.33
N LEU A 47 36.49 2.49 -19.28
CA LEU A 47 36.89 3.89 -19.07
C LEU A 47 38.29 4.07 -19.66
N ASP A 48 38.44 4.88 -20.72
CA ASP A 48 39.76 5.25 -21.24
C ASP A 48 40.48 6.23 -20.30
N GLU A 49 41.81 6.13 -20.32
CA GLU A 49 42.79 6.72 -19.41
C GLU A 49 42.63 8.24 -19.18
N ILE A 50 42.62 8.68 -17.91
CA ILE A 50 42.65 10.11 -17.55
C ILE A 50 44.09 10.63 -17.69
N VAL A 51 44.38 11.37 -18.76
CA VAL A 51 45.65 12.12 -18.88
C VAL A 51 45.54 13.44 -18.10
N ALA A 52 46.39 13.63 -17.08
CA ALA A 52 46.49 14.91 -16.37
C ALA A 52 47.27 15.95 -17.20
N PRO A 53 46.80 17.20 -17.36
CA PRO A 53 47.58 18.25 -17.99
C PRO A 53 48.51 18.94 -16.98
N GLY A 54 49.72 19.29 -17.45
CA GLY A 54 50.75 19.97 -16.68
C GLY A 54 50.43 21.45 -16.37
N ASN A 55 51.15 21.98 -15.38
CA ASN A 55 51.02 23.34 -14.82
C ASN A 55 50.84 24.46 -15.86
N GLY A 56 49.67 25.12 -15.81
CA GLY A 56 49.46 26.48 -16.31
C GLY A 56 48.41 26.62 -17.42
N GLY A 57 47.12 26.61 -17.07
CA GLY A 57 46.00 26.92 -17.96
C GLY A 57 44.66 26.93 -17.21
N ASN A 58 43.72 27.78 -17.63
CA ASN A 58 42.43 28.11 -17.01
C ASN A 58 41.50 26.87 -16.77
N PRO A 59 40.71 26.76 -15.68
CA PRO A 59 40.03 25.50 -15.32
C PRO A 59 38.62 25.27 -15.95
N GLU A 60 38.19 26.04 -16.96
CA GLU A 60 36.79 25.99 -17.42
C GLU A 60 36.52 25.38 -18.82
N GLU A 61 37.49 24.79 -19.51
CA GLU A 61 37.21 24.11 -20.78
C GLU A 61 37.81 22.69 -20.86
N ASP A 62 37.00 21.78 -21.39
CA ASP A 62 37.25 20.39 -21.80
C ASP A 62 37.17 19.25 -20.76
N PHE A 63 35.93 18.81 -20.49
CA PHE A 63 35.61 17.40 -20.32
C PHE A 63 34.45 17.03 -21.24
N LYS A 64 34.75 16.42 -22.39
CA LYS A 64 33.74 15.87 -23.30
C LYS A 64 33.70 14.36 -23.14
N VAL A 65 32.66 13.84 -22.49
CA VAL A 65 32.35 12.40 -22.48
C VAL A 65 31.22 12.19 -23.49
N THR A 66 31.51 11.53 -24.60
CA THR A 66 30.49 11.04 -25.54
C THR A 66 30.30 9.55 -25.29
N SER A 67 29.14 9.16 -24.78
CA SER A 67 28.69 7.77 -24.70
C SER A 67 27.57 7.56 -25.72
N SER A 68 27.77 6.65 -26.67
CA SER A 68 26.69 6.11 -27.50
C SER A 68 26.17 4.83 -26.86
N VAL A 69 24.87 4.78 -26.58
CA VAL A 69 24.17 3.64 -26.02
C VAL A 69 23.05 3.29 -27.00
N GLU A 70 23.14 2.13 -27.64
CA GLU A 70 22.00 1.52 -28.35
C GLU A 70 21.26 0.62 -27.37
N ILE A 71 20.00 0.94 -27.06
CA ILE A 71 19.10 0.10 -26.24
C ILE A 71 17.79 -0.06 -27.02
N SER A 72 17.38 -1.30 -27.28
CA SER A 72 16.08 -1.67 -27.81
C SER A 72 15.03 -1.74 -26.67
N ALA A 73 13.83 -1.19 -26.88
CA ALA A 73 12.74 -1.20 -25.91
C ALA A 73 12.18 -2.63 -25.64
N PRO A 74 11.61 -2.92 -24.44
CA PRO A 74 10.84 -4.14 -24.23
C PRO A 74 9.50 -4.03 -24.96
N GLN A 75 9.19 -5.04 -25.76
CA GLN A 75 8.01 -5.08 -26.62
C GLN A 75 6.86 -5.80 -25.90
N ALA A 76 5.63 -5.29 -25.98
CA ALA A 76 4.45 -6.12 -25.70
C ALA A 76 4.46 -7.32 -26.64
N GLY A 77 4.15 -8.50 -26.12
CA GLY A 77 4.41 -9.75 -26.80
C GLY A 77 3.31 -10.75 -26.52
N TRP A 78 2.71 -11.25 -27.59
CA TRP A 78 1.85 -12.41 -27.54
C TRP A 78 2.66 -13.63 -27.09
N GLU A 79 2.29 -14.18 -25.95
CA GLU A 79 2.76 -15.45 -25.43
C GLU A 79 1.73 -16.54 -25.73
N THR A 80 2.20 -17.67 -26.26
CA THR A 80 1.35 -18.84 -26.49
C THR A 80 1.14 -19.60 -25.17
N ILE A 81 -0.11 -19.73 -24.73
CA ILE A 81 -0.52 -20.54 -23.58
C ILE A 81 -0.47 -22.03 -23.95
N MET A 82 -1.00 -22.36 -25.13
CA MET A 82 -0.93 -23.69 -25.73
C MET A 82 -0.98 -23.58 -27.24
N SER A 83 -0.38 -24.55 -27.91
CA SER A 83 -0.58 -24.79 -29.35
C SER A 83 -0.82 -26.28 -29.58
N GLU A 84 -1.70 -26.59 -30.52
CA GLU A 84 -2.00 -27.95 -30.97
C GLU A 84 -2.06 -27.95 -32.49
N ASP A 85 -1.16 -28.69 -33.12
CA ASP A 85 -1.05 -28.83 -34.57
C ASP A 85 -1.40 -30.26 -35.05
N ALA A 86 -1.90 -31.12 -34.16
CA ALA A 86 -2.33 -32.49 -34.43
C ALA A 86 -1.22 -33.46 -34.88
N GLU A 87 0.04 -33.03 -34.93
CA GLU A 87 1.17 -33.87 -35.41
C GLU A 87 1.78 -34.76 -34.30
N GLY A 88 1.30 -34.61 -33.07
CA GLY A 88 1.71 -35.36 -31.87
C GLY A 88 0.65 -36.36 -31.41
N ALA A 89 0.89 -37.03 -30.27
CA ALA A 89 -0.10 -37.92 -29.68
C ALA A 89 -1.27 -37.09 -29.10
N PHE A 90 -2.45 -37.23 -29.70
CA PHE A 90 -3.69 -36.63 -29.22
C PHE A 90 -4.65 -37.76 -28.76
N PRO A 91 -5.53 -37.53 -27.77
CA PRO A 91 -5.57 -36.42 -26.83
C PRO A 91 -4.63 -36.58 -25.62
N GLU A 92 -3.94 -37.74 -25.46
CA GLU A 92 -3.40 -38.19 -24.16
C GLU A 92 -2.27 -37.32 -23.55
N ASP A 93 -1.58 -36.47 -24.31
CA ASP A 93 -0.40 -35.72 -23.82
C ASP A 93 -0.51 -34.18 -23.85
N ASN A 94 -1.64 -33.60 -24.29
CA ASN A 94 -1.72 -32.14 -24.57
C ASN A 94 -2.76 -31.35 -23.75
N GLY A 95 -3.30 -31.91 -22.66
CA GLY A 95 -4.18 -31.20 -21.71
C GLY A 95 -5.64 -31.05 -22.16
N TRP A 96 -6.01 -31.66 -23.28
CA TRP A 96 -7.39 -31.72 -23.77
C TRP A 96 -8.19 -32.84 -23.09
N SER A 97 -9.44 -32.54 -22.75
CA SER A 97 -10.43 -33.52 -22.31
C SER A 97 -11.45 -33.74 -23.41
N VAL A 98 -11.49 -34.94 -23.97
CA VAL A 98 -12.48 -35.33 -24.99
C VAL A 98 -13.52 -36.27 -24.39
N PHE A 99 -14.80 -36.04 -24.69
CA PHE A 99 -15.88 -36.90 -24.19
C PHE A 99 -17.14 -36.77 -25.07
N ASP A 100 -17.98 -37.80 -25.09
CA ASP A 100 -19.29 -37.82 -25.74
C ASP A 100 -20.38 -37.67 -24.67
N ASP A 101 -21.21 -36.64 -24.80
CA ASP A 101 -22.32 -36.38 -23.88
C ASP A 101 -23.62 -37.13 -24.26
N ASN A 102 -23.60 -37.91 -25.35
CA ASN A 102 -24.71 -38.78 -25.76
C ASN A 102 -24.34 -40.27 -25.73
N VAL A 103 -24.64 -40.91 -24.61
CA VAL A 103 -24.41 -42.35 -24.35
C VAL A 103 -25.09 -43.35 -25.32
N ASN A 104 -25.84 -42.88 -26.33
CA ASN A 104 -26.57 -43.72 -27.28
C ASN A 104 -26.15 -43.54 -28.75
N SER A 105 -25.22 -42.64 -29.08
CA SER A 105 -24.76 -42.40 -30.47
C SER A 105 -23.65 -43.34 -30.94
N GLY A 106 -22.85 -43.84 -30.02
CA GLY A 106 -21.54 -44.43 -30.33
C GLY A 106 -20.57 -43.98 -29.24
N ASP A 107 -19.30 -44.29 -29.39
CA ASP A 107 -18.23 -43.68 -28.58
C ASP A 107 -17.65 -42.55 -29.43
N ASP A 108 -18.36 -41.43 -29.67
CA ASP A 108 -17.93 -40.44 -30.67
C ASP A 108 -17.04 -39.35 -30.05
N TYR A 109 -15.72 -39.44 -30.27
CA TYR A 109 -14.75 -38.51 -29.68
C TYR A 109 -13.97 -37.72 -30.74
N TRP A 110 -13.29 -36.67 -30.28
CA TRP A 110 -12.29 -35.97 -31.07
C TRP A 110 -10.97 -36.75 -31.01
N ASP A 111 -10.37 -37.06 -32.15
CA ASP A 111 -9.03 -37.66 -32.23
C ASP A 111 -8.25 -37.20 -33.47
N ASP A 112 -6.94 -37.47 -33.52
CA ASP A 112 -6.09 -37.10 -34.65
C ASP A 112 -6.19 -38.08 -35.84
N VAL A 113 -6.39 -37.53 -37.04
CA VAL A 113 -6.52 -38.28 -38.28
C VAL A 113 -5.64 -37.73 -39.39
N ASN A 114 -5.11 -38.60 -40.24
CA ASN A 114 -4.17 -38.25 -41.31
C ASN A 114 -4.83 -37.79 -42.62
N CYS A 115 -6.03 -37.22 -42.50
CA CYS A 115 -6.83 -36.81 -43.62
C CYS A 115 -7.25 -35.35 -43.45
N ARG A 116 -7.45 -34.68 -44.58
CA ARG A 116 -7.82 -33.28 -44.64
C ARG A 116 -6.91 -32.32 -43.89
N SER A 117 -5.67 -32.65 -43.51
CA SER A 117 -4.78 -31.72 -42.79
C SER A 117 -4.72 -30.31 -43.40
N TYR A 118 -4.74 -29.29 -42.53
CA TYR A 118 -4.55 -27.90 -42.95
C TYR A 118 -3.07 -27.63 -43.17
N ALA A 119 -2.22 -28.00 -42.20
CA ALA A 119 -0.78 -27.89 -42.29
C ALA A 119 -0.08 -29.05 -41.56
N GLY A 120 0.58 -29.91 -42.33
CA GLY A 120 1.18 -31.13 -41.80
C GLY A 120 0.51 -32.37 -42.39
N ASP A 121 0.66 -33.51 -41.71
CA ASP A 121 0.12 -34.80 -42.13
C ASP A 121 -1.18 -35.17 -41.38
N TRP A 122 -1.51 -34.50 -40.27
CA TRP A 122 -2.63 -34.83 -39.37
C TRP A 122 -3.56 -33.63 -39.11
N SER A 123 -4.78 -33.89 -38.62
CA SER A 123 -5.74 -32.90 -38.12
C SER A 123 -6.68 -33.55 -37.10
N ILE A 124 -7.38 -32.77 -36.28
CA ILE A 124 -8.29 -33.31 -35.27
C ILE A 124 -9.70 -33.41 -35.84
N TRP A 125 -10.29 -34.60 -35.79
CA TRP A 125 -11.61 -34.88 -36.33
C TRP A 125 -12.61 -35.27 -35.25
N ALA A 126 -13.80 -34.68 -35.30
CA ALA A 126 -14.81 -34.81 -34.25
C ALA A 126 -15.53 -36.16 -34.18
N ALA A 127 -15.22 -37.10 -35.08
CA ALA A 127 -15.93 -38.37 -35.25
C ALA A 127 -14.99 -39.58 -35.29
N ASP A 128 -13.79 -39.46 -34.70
CA ASP A 128 -12.86 -40.58 -34.68
C ASP A 128 -13.15 -41.48 -33.49
N ALA A 129 -13.64 -42.69 -33.80
CA ALA A 129 -13.71 -43.77 -32.83
C ALA A 129 -13.63 -45.15 -33.47
N GLY A 130 -12.58 -45.88 -33.12
CA GLY A 130 -12.44 -47.32 -33.36
C GLY A 130 -12.12 -47.67 -34.81
N ASP A 131 -10.84 -47.67 -35.16
CA ASP A 131 -10.29 -48.18 -36.43
C ASP A 131 -11.00 -47.63 -37.71
N MET A 132 -11.63 -46.45 -37.66
CA MET A 132 -12.13 -45.78 -38.87
C MET A 132 -10.95 -45.16 -39.64
N VAL A 133 -10.32 -45.99 -40.46
CA VAL A 133 -9.09 -45.64 -41.21
C VAL A 133 -9.35 -44.73 -42.43
N ASP A 134 -10.61 -44.43 -42.75
CA ASP A 134 -10.99 -43.67 -43.95
C ASP A 134 -11.98 -42.55 -43.58
N CYS A 135 -11.49 -41.32 -43.57
CA CYS A 135 -12.26 -40.10 -43.28
C CYS A 135 -13.44 -39.92 -44.23
N ALA A 136 -14.60 -40.44 -43.80
CA ALA A 136 -15.72 -40.70 -44.69
C ALA A 136 -17.01 -40.03 -44.23
N THR A 137 -17.60 -40.47 -43.12
CA THR A 137 -18.89 -39.94 -42.67
C THR A 137 -18.99 -40.01 -41.15
N TYR A 138 -19.48 -38.93 -40.54
CA TYR A 138 -19.80 -38.91 -39.11
C TYR A 138 -21.12 -39.61 -38.78
N ASP A 139 -21.32 -39.97 -37.51
CA ASP A 139 -22.52 -40.65 -37.01
C ASP A 139 -23.67 -39.70 -36.65
N ASN A 140 -24.90 -40.22 -36.65
CA ASN A 140 -26.06 -39.41 -36.25
C ASN A 140 -26.16 -39.32 -34.73
N ASN A 141 -26.65 -38.18 -34.25
CA ASN A 141 -26.88 -37.87 -32.84
C ASN A 141 -25.60 -37.68 -32.00
N MET A 142 -24.48 -37.32 -32.61
CA MET A 142 -23.23 -37.05 -31.88
C MET A 142 -23.37 -35.87 -30.94
N ALA A 143 -22.64 -35.94 -29.82
CA ALA A 143 -22.42 -34.84 -28.89
C ALA A 143 -20.95 -34.83 -28.43
N ALA A 144 -20.03 -34.70 -29.38
CA ALA A 144 -18.60 -34.81 -29.16
C ALA A 144 -18.01 -33.50 -28.64
N TRP A 145 -17.49 -33.51 -27.41
CA TRP A 145 -16.82 -32.39 -26.75
C TRP A 145 -15.30 -32.57 -26.73
N MET A 146 -14.60 -31.44 -26.88
CA MET A 146 -13.15 -31.31 -26.71
C MET A 146 -12.90 -30.02 -25.92
N VAL A 147 -12.41 -30.14 -24.69
CA VAL A 147 -12.31 -29.03 -23.72
C VAL A 147 -10.87 -28.87 -23.23
N TYR A 148 -10.38 -27.62 -23.16
CA TYR A 148 -9.07 -27.27 -22.60
C TYR A 148 -9.23 -26.22 -21.49
N GLY A 149 -8.64 -26.49 -20.32
CA GLY A 149 -8.64 -25.61 -19.16
C GLY A 149 -8.77 -26.36 -17.81
N PRO A 150 -8.70 -25.65 -16.66
CA PRO A 150 -8.58 -24.20 -16.58
C PRO A 150 -7.18 -23.71 -16.96
N PHE A 151 -7.11 -22.54 -17.59
CA PHE A 151 -5.89 -21.76 -17.77
C PHE A 151 -6.05 -20.35 -17.17
N ASP A 152 -4.94 -19.76 -16.76
CA ASP A 152 -4.88 -18.52 -15.99
C ASP A 152 -4.71 -17.30 -16.91
N LEU A 153 -5.71 -16.41 -16.92
CA LEU A 153 -5.67 -15.09 -17.56
C LEU A 153 -5.57 -13.94 -16.54
N SER A 154 -5.23 -14.23 -15.28
CA SER A 154 -4.96 -13.24 -14.25
C SER A 154 -3.50 -12.73 -14.29
N GLY A 155 -3.20 -11.64 -13.57
CA GLY A 155 -1.86 -11.05 -13.52
C GLY A 155 -1.61 -9.97 -14.58
N ASN A 156 -0.45 -10.01 -15.26
CA ASN A 156 0.00 -8.98 -16.22
C ASN A 156 -0.55 -9.16 -17.65
N VAL A 157 -1.69 -9.83 -17.78
CA VAL A 157 -2.35 -10.10 -19.06
C VAL A 157 -3.20 -8.89 -19.43
N ILE A 158 -3.06 -8.42 -20.67
CA ILE A 158 -3.81 -7.27 -21.19
C ILE A 158 -4.75 -7.64 -22.32
N ASP A 159 -4.52 -8.78 -22.98
CA ASP A 159 -5.40 -9.33 -24.01
C ASP A 159 -5.25 -10.86 -24.09
N ALA A 160 -6.23 -11.55 -24.65
CA ALA A 160 -6.19 -12.99 -24.87
C ALA A 160 -7.06 -13.41 -26.05
N GLN A 161 -6.57 -14.36 -26.85
CA GLN A 161 -7.30 -14.87 -28.00
C GLN A 161 -7.00 -16.35 -28.28
N LEU A 162 -7.97 -17.04 -28.88
CA LEU A 162 -7.80 -18.37 -29.45
C LEU A 162 -7.93 -18.28 -30.96
N ASP A 163 -6.91 -18.70 -31.71
CA ASP A 163 -6.96 -18.82 -33.16
C ASP A 163 -6.86 -20.29 -33.59
N PHE A 164 -7.58 -20.67 -34.64
CA PHE A 164 -7.54 -22.01 -35.19
C PHE A 164 -8.06 -22.03 -36.63
N TYR A 165 -7.80 -23.12 -37.34
CA TYR A 165 -8.46 -23.42 -38.61
C TYR A 165 -9.50 -24.51 -38.40
N TYR A 166 -10.62 -24.40 -39.10
CA TYR A 166 -11.62 -25.45 -39.13
C TYR A 166 -12.08 -25.75 -40.55
N TRP A 167 -12.38 -27.02 -40.81
CA TRP A 167 -13.06 -27.47 -42.00
C TRP A 167 -14.39 -28.09 -41.59
N LEU A 168 -15.47 -27.73 -42.28
CA LEU A 168 -16.79 -28.22 -41.96
C LEU A 168 -17.51 -28.69 -43.22
N ASP A 169 -17.97 -29.93 -43.18
CA ASP A 169 -18.94 -30.48 -44.09
C ASP A 169 -20.01 -31.18 -43.25
N SER A 170 -21.19 -30.57 -43.19
CA SER A 170 -22.27 -31.00 -42.31
C SER A 170 -23.61 -30.67 -42.94
N GLU A 171 -24.68 -31.28 -42.44
CA GLU A 171 -26.02 -30.92 -42.89
C GLU A 171 -26.35 -29.47 -42.51
N ALA A 172 -26.54 -28.63 -43.54
CA ALA A 172 -26.74 -27.20 -43.35
C ALA A 172 -27.97 -26.90 -42.47
N SER A 173 -27.77 -26.09 -41.42
CA SER A 173 -28.79 -25.70 -40.43
C SER A 173 -29.35 -26.83 -39.56
N ALA A 174 -28.82 -28.05 -39.66
CA ALA A 174 -29.30 -29.19 -38.89
C ALA A 174 -28.21 -29.71 -37.92
N ASP A 175 -26.96 -29.72 -38.37
CA ASP A 175 -25.79 -30.13 -37.58
C ASP A 175 -24.85 -28.94 -37.37
N TYR A 176 -24.24 -28.85 -36.19
CA TYR A 176 -23.52 -27.65 -35.78
C TYR A 176 -22.16 -27.97 -35.15
N PHE A 177 -21.16 -27.25 -35.62
CA PHE A 177 -19.85 -27.15 -34.99
C PHE A 177 -19.78 -25.85 -34.18
N TYR A 178 -19.37 -25.95 -32.92
CA TYR A 178 -19.28 -24.86 -31.96
C TYR A 178 -17.85 -24.68 -31.47
N TRP A 179 -17.50 -23.43 -31.19
CA TRP A 179 -16.28 -23.07 -30.49
C TRP A 179 -16.61 -22.03 -29.41
N LEU A 180 -16.22 -22.34 -28.17
CA LEU A 180 -16.83 -21.79 -26.96
C LEU A 180 -15.76 -21.43 -25.91
N SER A 181 -16.11 -20.53 -24.99
CA SER A 181 -15.34 -20.22 -23.78
C SER A 181 -16.23 -20.23 -22.52
N SER A 182 -15.62 -20.43 -21.35
CA SER A 182 -16.28 -20.43 -20.04
C SER A 182 -15.34 -19.94 -18.94
N GLY A 183 -15.85 -19.18 -17.97
CA GLY A 183 -15.13 -18.79 -16.75
C GLY A 183 -15.47 -19.64 -15.51
N ASP A 184 -16.33 -20.67 -15.66
CA ASP A 184 -16.74 -21.55 -14.56
C ASP A 184 -16.64 -23.04 -14.90
N GLY A 185 -16.19 -23.37 -16.11
CA GLY A 185 -16.02 -24.74 -16.61
C GLY A 185 -17.33 -25.50 -16.82
N ALA A 186 -18.49 -24.86 -16.64
CA ALA A 186 -19.81 -25.49 -16.70
C ALA A 186 -20.73 -24.83 -17.73
N ASN A 187 -20.67 -23.50 -17.86
CA ASN A 187 -21.49 -22.73 -18.77
C ASN A 187 -20.63 -22.20 -19.91
N PHE A 188 -20.73 -22.83 -21.07
CA PHE A 188 -19.98 -22.46 -22.27
C PHE A 188 -20.78 -21.56 -23.20
N SER A 189 -20.11 -20.54 -23.76
CA SER A 189 -20.71 -19.60 -24.71
C SER A 189 -19.75 -19.27 -25.85
N GLY A 190 -20.28 -19.05 -27.06
CA GLY A 190 -19.45 -18.76 -28.23
C GLY A 190 -20.23 -18.85 -29.54
N PHE A 191 -19.54 -19.26 -30.59
CA PHE A 191 -20.07 -19.22 -31.96
C PHE A 191 -20.39 -20.62 -32.47
N ARG A 192 -21.10 -20.68 -33.61
CA ARG A 192 -21.41 -21.95 -34.29
C ARG A 192 -21.45 -21.80 -35.80
N ALA A 193 -21.14 -22.88 -36.51
CA ALA A 193 -21.25 -23.01 -37.97
C ALA A 193 -22.00 -24.30 -38.35
N SER A 194 -22.58 -24.33 -39.55
CA SER A 194 -23.26 -25.50 -40.15
C SER A 194 -23.13 -25.45 -41.67
N GLY A 195 -23.23 -26.59 -42.35
CA GLY A 195 -23.13 -26.67 -43.81
C GLY A 195 -21.69 -26.85 -44.31
N ALA A 196 -21.54 -27.03 -45.62
CA ALA A 196 -20.24 -27.23 -46.28
C ALA A 196 -19.50 -25.90 -46.51
N GLY A 197 -18.34 -25.73 -45.88
CA GLY A 197 -17.48 -24.54 -45.99
C GLY A 197 -16.62 -24.48 -47.26
N GLY A 198 -16.53 -25.57 -48.02
CA GLY A 198 -15.78 -25.63 -49.29
C GLY A 198 -14.25 -25.66 -49.13
N GLY A 199 -13.74 -25.74 -47.91
CA GLY A 199 -12.31 -25.68 -47.59
C GLY A 199 -12.07 -25.26 -46.14
N TRP A 200 -10.80 -25.23 -45.74
CA TRP A 200 -10.37 -24.77 -44.42
C TRP A 200 -10.64 -23.27 -44.27
N SER A 201 -11.17 -22.89 -43.11
CA SER A 201 -11.51 -21.52 -42.76
C SER A 201 -10.84 -21.14 -41.43
N PRO A 202 -10.21 -19.96 -41.33
CA PRO A 202 -9.71 -19.47 -40.06
C PRO A 202 -10.89 -19.05 -39.17
N ALA A 203 -10.76 -19.28 -37.87
CA ALA A 203 -11.67 -18.80 -36.84
C ALA A 203 -10.90 -18.32 -35.61
N SER A 204 -11.53 -17.44 -34.84
CA SER A 204 -10.95 -16.86 -33.64
C SER A 204 -12.00 -16.65 -32.55
N ILE A 205 -11.57 -16.71 -31.28
CA ILE A 205 -12.34 -16.29 -30.11
C ILE A 205 -11.58 -15.17 -29.41
N ASP A 206 -12.25 -14.04 -29.24
CA ASP A 206 -11.81 -12.97 -28.35
C ASP A 206 -12.08 -13.38 -26.89
N LEU A 207 -11.01 -13.52 -26.11
CA LEU A 207 -11.05 -13.89 -24.70
C LEU A 207 -10.76 -12.70 -23.77
N SER A 208 -10.68 -11.48 -24.30
CA SER A 208 -10.45 -10.25 -23.51
C SER A 208 -11.46 -10.07 -22.37
N GLY A 209 -12.68 -10.57 -22.55
CA GLY A 209 -13.74 -10.57 -21.53
C GLY A 209 -13.49 -11.46 -20.31
N HIS A 210 -12.51 -12.37 -20.38
CA HIS A 210 -12.06 -13.24 -19.29
C HIS A 210 -10.69 -12.81 -18.73
N VAL A 211 -10.12 -11.68 -19.17
CA VAL A 211 -8.85 -11.16 -18.64
C VAL A 211 -9.05 -10.77 -17.18
N GLY A 212 -8.18 -11.28 -16.30
CA GLY A 212 -8.29 -11.16 -14.85
C GLY A 212 -8.85 -12.40 -14.16
N ASP A 213 -9.46 -13.34 -14.90
CA ASP A 213 -9.98 -14.58 -14.34
C ASP A 213 -8.88 -15.64 -14.19
N PRO A 214 -8.75 -16.28 -13.01
CA PRO A 214 -7.71 -17.27 -12.76
C PRO A 214 -8.02 -18.65 -13.36
N ASP A 215 -9.28 -18.89 -13.74
CA ASP A 215 -9.77 -20.17 -14.23
C ASP A 215 -10.65 -19.95 -15.48
N VAL A 216 -10.10 -20.18 -16.67
CA VAL A 216 -10.79 -20.04 -17.95
C VAL A 216 -10.69 -21.33 -18.76
N TRP A 217 -11.76 -21.69 -19.47
CA TRP A 217 -11.85 -22.87 -20.33
C TRP A 217 -12.23 -22.48 -21.76
N ILE A 218 -11.73 -23.24 -22.74
CA ILE A 218 -12.20 -23.22 -24.13
C ILE A 218 -12.75 -24.60 -24.50
N ALA A 219 -13.68 -24.65 -25.45
CA ALA A 219 -14.23 -25.91 -25.93
C ALA A 219 -14.59 -25.88 -27.42
N PHE A 220 -14.36 -27.01 -28.08
CA PHE A 220 -14.92 -27.36 -29.37
C PHE A 220 -16.02 -28.40 -29.15
N TYR A 221 -17.16 -28.22 -29.81
CA TYR A 221 -18.30 -29.11 -29.67
C TYR A 221 -18.94 -29.37 -31.02
N PHE A 222 -19.11 -30.64 -31.39
CA PHE A 222 -19.79 -31.02 -32.62
C PHE A 222 -21.07 -31.80 -32.28
N GLN A 223 -22.20 -31.28 -32.78
CA GLN A 223 -23.51 -31.82 -32.51
C GLN A 223 -24.23 -32.16 -33.81
N THR A 224 -24.76 -33.39 -33.88
CA THR A 224 -25.50 -33.86 -35.05
C THR A 224 -26.90 -34.33 -34.69
N ASN A 225 -27.80 -34.31 -35.67
CA ASN A 225 -29.19 -34.71 -35.53
C ASN A 225 -29.40 -36.19 -35.93
N SER A 226 -30.65 -36.66 -35.96
CA SER A 226 -31.00 -38.05 -36.25
C SER A 226 -30.95 -38.47 -37.74
N SER A 227 -30.54 -37.58 -38.64
CA SER A 227 -30.47 -37.79 -40.09
C SER A 227 -29.30 -37.02 -40.72
N GLY A 228 -28.59 -37.58 -41.72
CA GLY A 228 -27.61 -36.81 -42.50
C GLY A 228 -26.26 -37.45 -42.84
N ASN A 229 -26.13 -38.78 -42.91
CA ASN A 229 -24.82 -39.49 -42.93
C ASN A 229 -24.06 -39.50 -44.28
N ASN A 230 -23.94 -38.38 -45.00
CA ASN A 230 -23.11 -38.31 -46.21
C ASN A 230 -22.05 -37.20 -46.14
N TYR A 231 -21.74 -36.74 -44.94
CA TYR A 231 -20.88 -35.59 -44.70
C TYR A 231 -19.74 -35.97 -43.77
N GLU A 232 -18.59 -35.32 -43.95
CA GLU A 232 -17.37 -35.68 -43.26
C GLU A 232 -17.23 -35.04 -41.88
N GLY A 233 -17.99 -34.00 -41.54
CA GLY A 233 -18.07 -33.46 -40.19
C GLY A 233 -17.13 -32.29 -39.95
N ALA A 234 -16.79 -32.07 -38.67
CA ALA A 234 -15.94 -30.97 -38.24
C ALA A 234 -14.49 -31.44 -38.03
N TYR A 235 -13.56 -30.70 -38.62
CA TYR A 235 -12.12 -30.86 -38.43
C TYR A 235 -11.55 -29.56 -37.89
N VAL A 236 -10.56 -29.65 -37.01
CA VAL A 236 -9.84 -28.52 -36.42
C VAL A 236 -8.34 -28.77 -36.54
N ASP A 237 -7.59 -27.71 -36.82
CA ASP A 237 -6.13 -27.78 -36.98
C ASP A 237 -5.48 -26.43 -36.60
N ASN A 238 -4.19 -26.47 -36.26
CA ASN A 238 -3.36 -25.33 -35.85
C ASN A 238 -4.03 -24.41 -34.82
N ILE A 239 -4.45 -25.00 -33.70
CA ILE A 239 -5.03 -24.29 -32.57
C ILE A 239 -3.90 -23.57 -31.83
N VAL A 240 -4.04 -22.26 -31.62
CA VAL A 240 -3.10 -21.43 -30.87
C VAL A 240 -3.89 -20.57 -29.89
N LEU A 241 -3.76 -20.88 -28.61
CA LEU A 241 -4.26 -20.01 -27.53
C LEU A 241 -3.12 -19.10 -27.11
N SER A 242 -3.33 -17.80 -27.22
CA SER A 242 -2.31 -16.81 -26.85
C SER A 242 -2.87 -15.75 -25.91
N LYS A 243 -1.99 -15.17 -25.11
CA LYS A 243 -2.25 -13.99 -24.31
C LYS A 243 -1.26 -12.91 -24.66
N ASP A 244 -1.71 -11.68 -24.78
CA ASP A 244 -0.81 -10.54 -24.83
C ASP A 244 -0.46 -10.18 -23.39
N VAL A 245 0.82 -10.31 -23.08
CA VAL A 245 1.36 -9.84 -21.82
C VAL A 245 2.18 -8.61 -22.10
N VAL A 246 2.02 -7.62 -21.23
CA VAL A 246 3.11 -6.66 -21.07
C VAL A 246 4.27 -7.49 -20.57
N ALA A 247 5.35 -7.59 -21.38
CA ALA A 247 6.54 -8.36 -21.05
C ALA A 247 6.88 -8.10 -19.59
N SER A 248 6.53 -9.07 -18.75
CA SER A 248 6.77 -8.91 -17.34
C SER A 248 8.27 -8.99 -17.20
N LEU A 249 8.85 -7.98 -16.55
CA LEU A 249 10.02 -8.25 -15.75
C LEU A 249 9.55 -9.17 -14.61
N ALA A 250 9.33 -10.46 -14.88
CA ALA A 250 8.98 -11.42 -13.83
C ALA A 250 10.25 -11.85 -13.08
N PRO A 251 10.16 -12.07 -11.76
CA PRO A 251 9.56 -11.22 -10.73
C PRO A 251 10.64 -10.30 -10.12
N ASP A 252 10.32 -9.04 -9.86
CA ASP A 252 11.04 -8.11 -8.98
C ASP A 252 12.57 -8.25 -8.91
N ILE A 253 13.29 -7.74 -9.92
CA ILE A 253 14.47 -6.92 -9.59
C ILE A 253 13.93 -5.54 -9.24
N GLU A 254 13.34 -5.44 -8.06
CA GLU A 254 13.29 -4.18 -7.36
C GLU A 254 14.71 -3.97 -6.83
N VAL A 255 15.53 -3.19 -7.55
CA VAL A 255 16.63 -2.52 -6.87
C VAL A 255 15.95 -1.50 -5.98
N ASP A 256 15.66 -1.93 -4.76
CA ASP A 256 15.35 -1.03 -3.67
C ASP A 256 16.52 0.00 -3.59
N PRO A 257 16.27 1.30 -3.85
CA PRO A 257 17.32 2.32 -3.74
C PRO A 257 17.92 2.41 -2.33
N THR A 258 17.29 1.78 -1.35
CA THR A 258 17.72 1.75 0.06
C THR A 258 18.54 0.52 0.45
N SER A 259 18.75 -0.45 -0.45
CA SER A 259 19.47 -1.71 -0.14
C SER A 259 20.99 -1.71 -0.45
N LEU A 260 21.59 -0.55 -0.76
CA LEU A 260 23.05 -0.41 -0.90
C LEU A 260 23.72 -0.05 0.44
N TYR A 261 24.14 -1.05 1.20
CA TYR A 261 25.08 -0.82 2.31
C TYR A 261 26.51 -1.11 1.87
N PHE A 262 27.35 -0.06 1.85
CA PHE A 262 28.79 -0.20 1.65
C PHE A 262 29.46 -0.52 2.99
N THR A 263 29.81 -1.78 3.24
CA THR A 263 30.82 -2.08 4.27
C THR A 263 32.21 -2.02 3.64
N ARG A 264 33.07 -1.21 4.23
CA ARG A 264 34.49 -1.16 3.87
C ARG A 264 35.20 -2.28 4.60
N GLU A 265 35.46 -3.40 3.94
CA GLU A 265 36.54 -4.30 4.35
C GLU A 265 37.79 -4.13 3.50
N ALA A 266 38.93 -4.27 4.16
CA ALA A 266 40.24 -3.90 3.65
C ALA A 266 40.74 -4.89 2.59
N ALA A 267 41.11 -4.33 1.44
CA ALA A 267 42.12 -4.81 0.51
C ALA A 267 42.06 -6.29 0.07
N GLY A 268 41.41 -6.51 -1.08
CA GLY A 268 41.83 -7.52 -2.05
C GLY A 268 40.86 -8.68 -2.25
N SER A 269 40.35 -8.77 -3.48
CA SER A 269 39.63 -9.91 -4.10
C SER A 269 38.12 -9.94 -3.87
N GLY A 270 37.36 -9.59 -4.93
CA GLY A 270 35.95 -9.98 -5.13
C GLY A 270 34.90 -9.19 -4.34
N ILE A 271 34.00 -8.52 -5.06
CA ILE A 271 32.73 -8.05 -4.50
C ILE A 271 31.77 -9.24 -4.53
N ALA A 272 31.31 -9.71 -3.37
CA ALA A 272 30.17 -10.61 -3.26
C ALA A 272 28.94 -9.79 -2.86
N ILE A 273 27.84 -9.97 -3.59
CA ILE A 273 26.53 -9.37 -3.33
C ILE A 273 25.65 -10.48 -2.73
N SER A 274 25.07 -10.27 -1.56
CA SER A 274 24.02 -11.13 -1.02
C SER A 274 22.83 -10.28 -0.58
N ALA A 275 21.69 -10.46 -1.25
CA ALA A 275 20.38 -10.01 -0.80
C ALA A 275 19.79 -11.09 0.14
N SER A 276 19.02 -10.71 1.17
CA SER A 276 18.29 -11.68 2.00
C SER A 276 16.78 -11.45 1.99
N ARG A 277 16.07 -12.23 1.17
CA ARG A 277 14.75 -12.76 1.49
C ARG A 277 14.94 -14.25 1.34
N SER A 278 14.91 -15.01 2.43
CA SER A 278 15.35 -16.41 2.40
C SER A 278 14.54 -17.26 1.42
N THR A 279 14.99 -17.30 0.17
CA THR A 279 14.56 -18.27 -0.83
C THR A 279 14.75 -19.68 -0.25
N GLN A 280 14.07 -20.68 -0.80
CA GLN A 280 14.35 -22.08 -0.42
C GLN A 280 15.85 -22.41 -0.51
N ALA A 281 16.56 -21.77 -1.44
CA ALA A 281 18.01 -21.87 -1.58
C ALA A 281 18.78 -21.20 -0.41
N GLU A 282 18.34 -20.03 0.05
CA GLU A 282 18.95 -19.32 1.19
C GLU A 282 18.70 -19.99 2.54
N LEU A 283 17.47 -20.48 2.79
CA LEU A 283 17.18 -21.27 4.00
C LEU A 283 18.07 -22.53 4.04
N LYS A 284 18.27 -23.15 2.87
CA LYS A 284 19.17 -24.30 2.74
C LYS A 284 20.64 -23.89 2.96
N ALA A 285 21.06 -22.74 2.45
CA ALA A 285 22.41 -22.21 2.69
C ALA A 285 22.65 -21.94 4.19
N LYS A 286 21.71 -21.30 4.88
CA LYS A 286 21.77 -21.07 6.34
C LYS A 286 21.79 -22.36 7.15
N VAL A 287 21.01 -23.37 6.74
CA VAL A 287 21.04 -24.70 7.38
C VAL A 287 22.38 -25.40 7.15
N VAL A 288 22.98 -25.26 5.96
CA VAL A 288 24.31 -25.82 5.65
C VAL A 288 25.41 -25.12 6.45
N GLU A 289 25.30 -23.81 6.63
CA GLU A 289 26.23 -22.99 7.41
C GLU A 289 26.14 -23.27 8.91
N ASN A 290 24.94 -23.26 9.48
CA ASN A 290 24.70 -23.36 10.92
C ASN A 290 24.46 -24.79 11.42
N GLY A 291 24.38 -25.76 10.50
CA GLY A 291 24.07 -27.17 10.77
C GLY A 291 22.60 -27.45 11.06
N GLN A 292 21.91 -26.50 11.72
CA GLN A 292 20.49 -26.54 12.02
C GLN A 292 19.88 -25.13 11.96
N LEU A 293 18.59 -25.03 11.60
CA LEU A 293 17.85 -23.77 11.52
C LEU A 293 16.46 -23.93 12.16
N PRO A 294 16.07 -23.06 13.10
CA PRO A 294 14.68 -22.94 13.52
C PRO A 294 13.81 -22.45 12.36
N VAL A 295 12.66 -23.09 12.14
CA VAL A 295 11.73 -22.77 11.05
C VAL A 295 10.28 -22.89 11.51
N ILE A 296 9.39 -22.14 10.85
CA ILE A 296 7.94 -22.28 10.91
C ILE A 296 7.47 -22.80 9.54
N VAL A 297 6.63 -23.84 9.56
CA VAL A 297 6.12 -24.49 8.35
C VAL A 297 4.62 -24.28 8.26
N ARG A 298 4.13 -23.73 7.15
CA ARG A 298 2.70 -23.62 6.85
C ARG A 298 2.20 -24.92 6.23
N LEU A 299 1.10 -25.48 6.74
CA LEU A 299 0.55 -26.76 6.33
C LEU A 299 -0.39 -26.65 5.13
N THR A 300 -0.44 -27.69 4.30
CA THR A 300 -1.40 -27.84 3.21
C THR A 300 -2.76 -28.28 3.76
N THR A 301 -3.46 -27.38 4.47
CA THR A 301 -4.79 -27.65 5.04
C THR A 301 -5.65 -26.40 4.98
N GLY A 302 -6.96 -26.58 4.73
CA GLY A 302 -7.93 -25.49 4.71
C GLY A 302 -8.00 -24.81 6.07
N PHE A 303 -8.07 -23.48 6.07
CA PHE A 303 -8.10 -22.69 7.28
C PHE A 303 -9.02 -21.48 7.09
N MET A 304 -9.94 -21.31 8.03
CA MET A 304 -10.63 -20.05 8.27
C MET A 304 -10.44 -19.64 9.74
N PRO A 305 -10.46 -18.33 10.05
CA PRO A 305 -10.51 -17.87 11.43
C PRO A 305 -11.66 -18.54 12.18
N GLU A 306 -11.42 -19.02 13.40
CA GLU A 306 -12.43 -19.83 14.11
C GLU A 306 -13.74 -19.06 14.38
N GLY A 307 -13.69 -17.74 14.47
CA GLY A 307 -14.89 -16.88 14.56
C GLY A 307 -15.72 -16.80 13.28
N ALA A 308 -15.16 -17.19 12.13
CA ALA A 308 -15.88 -17.32 10.86
C ALA A 308 -16.44 -18.73 10.65
N LEU A 309 -16.14 -19.68 11.55
CA LEU A 309 -16.69 -21.03 11.51
C LEU A 309 -18.05 -21.03 12.23
N GLY A 310 -19.13 -21.27 11.47
CA GLY A 310 -20.52 -21.15 11.94
C GLY A 310 -20.96 -22.13 13.03
N SER A 311 -20.07 -22.95 13.60
CA SER A 311 -20.37 -23.80 14.77
C SER A 311 -19.11 -24.29 15.51
N PRO A 312 -19.21 -24.65 16.80
CA PRO A 312 -18.14 -25.33 17.55
C PRO A 312 -17.71 -26.67 16.92
N GLN A 313 -18.61 -27.33 16.20
CA GLN A 313 -18.29 -28.58 15.49
C GLN A 313 -17.34 -28.31 14.32
N ALA A 314 -17.59 -27.27 13.52
CA ALA A 314 -16.69 -26.86 12.43
C ALA A 314 -15.31 -26.43 12.95
N VAL A 315 -15.24 -25.77 14.11
CA VAL A 315 -13.96 -25.47 14.80
C VAL A 315 -13.22 -26.76 15.15
N ASN A 316 -13.89 -27.75 15.75
CA ASN A 316 -13.28 -29.02 16.10
C ASN A 316 -12.82 -29.82 14.86
N GLU A 317 -13.57 -29.78 13.77
CA GLU A 317 -13.24 -30.42 12.50
C GLU A 317 -11.98 -29.79 11.87
N GLN A 318 -11.88 -28.45 11.84
CA GLN A 318 -10.69 -27.74 11.37
C GLN A 318 -9.47 -28.04 12.25
N ARG A 319 -9.60 -27.95 13.58
CA ARG A 319 -8.50 -28.29 14.50
C ARG A 319 -8.02 -29.74 14.32
N SER A 320 -8.95 -30.66 14.05
CA SER A 320 -8.62 -32.06 13.75
C SER A 320 -7.91 -32.22 12.40
N ALA A 321 -8.30 -31.44 11.38
CA ALA A 321 -7.62 -31.42 10.08
C ALA A 321 -6.20 -30.84 10.16
N ILE A 322 -6.01 -29.78 10.97
CA ILE A 322 -4.70 -29.23 11.30
C ILE A 322 -3.85 -30.30 11.98
N ALA A 323 -4.35 -30.94 13.05
CA ALA A 323 -3.62 -31.97 13.79
C ALA A 323 -3.20 -33.15 12.89
N ARG A 324 -4.10 -33.63 12.01
CA ARG A 324 -3.77 -34.68 11.02
C ARG A 324 -2.68 -34.23 10.04
N SER A 325 -2.74 -33.00 9.54
CA SER A 325 -1.72 -32.46 8.63
C SER A 325 -0.36 -32.31 9.32
N GLN A 326 -0.35 -31.93 10.60
CA GLN A 326 0.85 -31.91 11.44
C GLN A 326 1.44 -33.33 11.61
N ASP A 327 0.59 -34.34 11.83
CA ASP A 327 1.02 -35.74 11.96
C ASP A 327 1.62 -36.28 10.66
N PHE A 328 0.99 -36.02 9.51
CA PHE A 328 1.51 -36.42 8.20
C PHE A 328 2.86 -35.77 7.91
N LEU A 329 2.99 -34.46 8.12
CA LEU A 329 4.25 -33.76 7.93
C LEU A 329 5.35 -34.34 8.84
N LEU A 330 5.09 -34.46 10.15
CA LEU A 330 6.09 -34.91 11.13
C LEU A 330 6.46 -36.39 10.94
N SER A 331 5.54 -37.24 10.48
CA SER A 331 5.85 -38.63 10.13
C SER A 331 6.81 -38.73 8.94
N ASN A 332 6.64 -37.87 7.92
CA ASN A 332 7.53 -37.82 6.76
C ASN A 332 8.93 -37.28 7.08
N LEU A 333 9.07 -36.51 8.16
CA LEU A 333 10.35 -35.98 8.63
C LEU A 333 11.02 -36.85 9.71
N SER A 334 10.40 -37.98 10.07
CA SER A 334 10.90 -38.87 11.11
C SER A 334 12.29 -39.41 10.75
N GLY A 335 13.24 -39.28 11.69
CA GLY A 335 14.63 -39.71 11.48
C GLY A 335 15.51 -38.72 10.71
N LEU A 336 14.97 -37.59 10.23
CA LEU A 336 15.73 -36.58 9.47
C LEU A 336 16.34 -35.48 10.35
N GLY A 337 16.38 -35.64 11.68
CA GLY A 337 17.03 -34.69 12.59
C GLY A 337 16.21 -33.42 12.87
N VAL A 338 14.89 -33.55 12.94
CA VAL A 338 13.97 -32.52 13.46
C VAL A 338 13.99 -32.49 14.99
N THR A 339 14.12 -31.31 15.59
CA THR A 339 14.06 -31.10 17.05
C THR A 339 13.18 -29.89 17.41
N GLY A 340 12.85 -29.68 18.69
CA GLY A 340 12.19 -28.44 19.14
C GLY A 340 10.78 -28.21 18.58
N VAL A 341 10.04 -29.28 18.26
CA VAL A 341 8.72 -29.20 17.61
C VAL A 341 7.69 -28.51 18.51
N LYS A 342 7.07 -27.44 18.01
CA LYS A 342 5.93 -26.74 18.60
C LYS A 342 4.72 -26.91 17.66
N ARG A 343 3.62 -27.45 18.19
CA ARG A 343 2.36 -27.63 17.45
C ARG A 343 1.38 -26.53 17.82
N PHE A 344 0.74 -25.94 16.80
CA PHE A 344 -0.33 -24.97 16.98
C PHE A 344 -1.67 -25.65 16.76
N HIS A 345 -2.58 -25.57 17.73
CA HIS A 345 -3.84 -26.33 17.69
C HIS A 345 -4.93 -25.66 16.84
N SER A 346 -4.90 -24.34 16.70
CA SER A 346 -5.90 -23.52 16.00
C SER A 346 -5.38 -22.90 14.71
N MET A 347 -4.10 -23.08 14.39
CA MET A 347 -3.44 -22.45 13.25
C MET A 347 -2.70 -23.52 12.43
N PRO A 348 -2.71 -23.43 11.09
CA PRO A 348 -2.15 -24.46 10.21
C PRO A 348 -0.62 -24.34 10.11
N TYR A 349 0.07 -24.34 11.25
CA TYR A 349 1.53 -24.22 11.31
C TYR A 349 2.15 -25.29 12.21
N VAL A 350 3.44 -25.55 12.01
CA VAL A 350 4.33 -26.24 12.96
C VAL A 350 5.65 -25.49 13.00
N ALA A 351 6.15 -25.16 14.18
CA ALA A 351 7.52 -24.65 14.32
C ALA A 351 8.45 -25.79 14.77
N MET A 352 9.67 -25.83 14.25
CA MET A 352 10.65 -26.87 14.55
C MET A 352 12.05 -26.40 14.17
N THR A 353 13.08 -27.08 14.67
CA THR A 353 14.45 -26.91 14.20
C THR A 353 14.79 -28.03 13.23
N VAL A 354 15.30 -27.69 12.04
CA VAL A 354 15.64 -28.64 10.98
C VAL A 354 17.11 -28.58 10.58
N ASN A 355 17.68 -29.73 10.23
CA ASN A 355 18.98 -29.81 9.55
C ASN A 355 18.79 -29.87 8.02
N ALA A 356 19.90 -30.03 7.27
CA ALA A 356 19.85 -30.02 5.80
C ALA A 356 18.95 -31.12 5.21
N ALA A 357 18.97 -32.32 5.80
CA ALA A 357 18.15 -33.45 5.33
C ALA A 357 16.65 -33.21 5.58
N ALA A 358 16.29 -32.66 6.74
CA ALA A 358 14.93 -32.29 7.05
C ALA A 358 14.44 -31.09 6.21
N MET A 359 15.29 -30.09 5.94
CA MET A 359 14.98 -28.97 5.05
C MET A 359 14.69 -29.45 3.62
N ASP A 360 15.50 -30.37 3.09
CA ASP A 360 15.30 -30.96 1.76
C ASP A 360 14.03 -31.81 1.65
N ALA A 361 13.61 -32.43 2.75
CA ALA A 361 12.34 -33.16 2.81
C ALA A 361 11.14 -32.23 2.95
N LEU A 362 11.27 -31.13 3.69
CA LEU A 362 10.24 -30.09 3.79
C LEU A 362 9.94 -29.43 2.45
N GLN A 363 10.97 -29.09 1.68
CA GLN A 363 10.83 -28.43 0.36
C GLN A 363 10.12 -29.30 -0.68
N ARG A 364 10.15 -30.62 -0.51
CA ARG A 364 9.48 -31.59 -1.40
C ARG A 364 8.20 -32.18 -0.79
N SER A 365 7.81 -31.71 0.39
CA SER A 365 6.68 -32.27 1.12
C SER A 365 5.37 -31.72 0.54
N PRO A 366 4.42 -32.58 0.12
CA PRO A 366 3.09 -32.12 -0.29
C PRO A 366 2.26 -31.57 0.89
N PHE A 367 2.76 -31.74 2.12
CA PHE A 367 2.10 -31.30 3.35
C PHE A 367 2.59 -29.92 3.84
N ALA A 368 3.54 -29.30 3.15
CA ALA A 368 4.06 -27.96 3.44
C ALA A 368 3.82 -27.02 2.26
N THR A 369 3.20 -25.86 2.52
CA THR A 369 2.99 -24.81 1.50
C THR A 369 4.05 -23.72 1.55
N SER A 370 4.65 -23.49 2.72
CA SER A 370 5.80 -22.59 2.86
C SER A 370 6.63 -22.94 4.10
N VAL A 371 7.91 -22.58 4.06
CA VAL A 371 8.86 -22.70 5.17
C VAL A 371 9.50 -21.33 5.36
N MET A 372 9.52 -20.84 6.60
CA MET A 372 10.13 -19.57 7.00
C MET A 372 11.03 -19.80 8.21
N GLU A 373 12.03 -18.95 8.43
CA GLU A 373 12.91 -19.01 9.59
C GLU A 373 12.17 -18.60 10.88
N ASP A 374 12.41 -19.28 12.00
CA ASP A 374 11.91 -18.95 13.35
C ASP A 374 12.99 -18.13 14.08
N VAL A 375 12.98 -16.82 13.88
CA VAL A 375 14.04 -15.90 14.36
C VAL A 375 13.78 -15.47 15.80
N ALA A 376 14.85 -15.41 16.60
CA ALA A 376 14.80 -14.83 17.94
C ALA A 376 15.04 -13.32 17.84
N GLU A 377 14.11 -12.52 18.35
CA GLU A 377 14.10 -11.05 18.16
C GLU A 377 14.38 -10.29 19.47
N GLU A 378 15.08 -9.15 19.36
CA GLU A 378 15.41 -8.21 20.45
C GLU A 378 14.28 -7.19 20.71
N PRO A 379 14.24 -6.45 21.85
CA PRO A 379 13.15 -5.55 22.20
C PRO A 379 13.24 -4.21 21.43
N THR A 380 12.10 -3.72 20.93
CA THR A 380 11.95 -3.08 19.60
C THR A 380 11.46 -1.61 19.52
N LEU A 381 11.50 -0.81 20.60
CA LEU A 381 11.28 0.66 20.49
C LEU A 381 12.52 1.36 19.92
N ASP A 382 13.70 0.79 20.17
CA ASP A 382 15.01 1.20 19.64
C ASP A 382 15.09 1.22 18.11
N LEU A 383 14.17 0.53 17.44
CA LEU A 383 14.17 0.40 15.99
C LEU A 383 12.94 1.04 15.33
N SER A 384 11.79 1.11 16.02
CA SER A 384 10.63 1.85 15.50
C SER A 384 10.84 3.36 15.52
N ILE A 385 11.63 3.87 16.47
CA ILE A 385 12.00 5.30 16.57
C ILE A 385 12.87 5.74 15.39
N PRO A 386 14.01 5.07 15.08
CA PRO A 386 14.77 5.37 13.86
C PRO A 386 13.98 5.14 12.58
N LEU A 387 13.07 4.15 12.54
CA LEU A 387 12.27 3.89 11.33
C LEU A 387 11.35 5.06 10.95
N ILE A 388 10.91 5.85 11.93
CA ILE A 388 10.12 7.07 11.69
C ILE A 388 10.97 8.35 11.80
N ASN A 389 12.30 8.25 11.89
CA ASN A 389 13.23 9.36 12.07
C ASN A 389 12.86 10.31 13.23
N ALA A 390 12.31 9.78 14.34
CA ALA A 390 11.99 10.61 15.50
C ALA A 390 13.26 11.04 16.26
N ASP A 391 14.29 10.20 16.26
CA ASP A 391 15.61 10.49 16.83
C ASP A 391 16.32 11.66 16.13
N ASP A 392 16.19 11.79 14.82
CA ASP A 392 16.68 12.95 14.07
C ASP A 392 15.97 14.25 14.47
N ALA A 393 14.66 14.20 14.73
CA ALA A 393 13.92 15.35 15.26
C ALA A 393 14.39 15.74 16.68
N TRP A 394 14.69 14.76 17.53
CA TRP A 394 15.26 15.01 18.86
C TRP A 394 16.67 15.61 18.76
N ALA A 395 17.50 15.10 17.84
CA ALA A 395 18.83 15.64 17.57
C ALA A 395 18.77 17.09 17.08
N ALA A 396 17.69 17.47 16.39
CA ALA A 396 17.37 18.84 16.02
C ALA A 396 16.80 19.71 17.17
N GLY A 397 16.59 19.11 18.35
CA GLY A 397 16.13 19.80 19.58
C GLY A 397 14.63 19.71 19.85
N TYR A 398 13.87 19.01 19.01
CA TYR A 398 12.41 18.91 19.14
C TYR A 398 12.01 17.58 19.72
N THR A 399 11.68 17.58 21.01
CA THR A 399 11.37 16.36 21.78
C THR A 399 9.89 16.28 22.20
N GLY A 400 9.06 17.23 21.76
CA GLY A 400 7.71 17.40 22.29
C GLY A 400 7.63 18.22 23.57
N ALA A 401 8.75 18.82 24.01
CA ALA A 401 8.78 19.69 25.18
C ALA A 401 7.77 20.85 25.06
N GLY A 402 7.06 21.13 26.14
CA GLY A 402 5.99 22.14 26.19
C GLY A 402 4.64 21.67 25.64
N GLN A 403 4.58 20.49 25.02
CA GLN A 403 3.34 19.88 24.53
C GLN A 403 2.86 18.77 25.47
N THR A 404 1.56 18.48 25.40
CA THR A 404 0.90 17.45 26.21
C THR A 404 0.08 16.53 25.31
N VAL A 405 0.14 15.22 25.55
CA VAL A 405 -0.69 14.23 24.85
C VAL A 405 -1.63 13.57 25.83
N ALA A 406 -2.93 13.55 25.52
CA ALA A 406 -3.91 12.82 26.31
C ALA A 406 -3.98 11.36 25.86
N VAL A 407 -3.86 10.42 26.79
CA VAL A 407 -3.96 8.98 26.54
C VAL A 407 -5.27 8.47 27.15
N LEU A 408 -6.26 8.18 26.31
CA LEU A 408 -7.54 7.59 26.71
C LEU A 408 -7.45 6.07 26.55
N ASP A 409 -7.20 5.38 27.66
CA ASP A 409 -6.92 3.94 27.65
C ASP A 409 -7.34 3.27 28.98
N THR A 410 -6.69 2.19 29.38
CA THR A 410 -6.88 1.41 30.61
C THR A 410 -6.17 1.99 31.83
N GLY A 411 -5.70 3.24 31.72
CA GLY A 411 -4.92 3.95 32.73
C GLY A 411 -3.40 3.75 32.58
N VAL A 412 -2.64 4.56 33.31
CA VAL A 412 -1.17 4.65 33.19
C VAL A 412 -0.51 4.41 34.54
N ASP A 413 0.53 3.59 34.60
CA ASP A 413 1.42 3.51 35.75
C ASP A 413 2.39 4.71 35.76
N SER A 414 1.94 5.83 36.33
CA SER A 414 2.73 7.06 36.46
C SER A 414 3.97 6.91 37.35
N SER A 415 4.07 5.81 38.12
CA SER A 415 5.24 5.49 38.94
C SER A 415 6.34 4.74 38.18
N HIS A 416 6.05 4.30 36.96
CA HIS A 416 7.02 3.65 36.09
C HIS A 416 8.22 4.60 35.83
N PRO A 417 9.48 4.17 35.99
CA PRO A 417 10.65 5.05 35.79
C PRO A 417 10.64 5.75 34.42
N PHE A 418 10.27 5.02 33.36
CA PHE A 418 10.10 5.54 32.00
C PHE A 418 9.06 6.67 31.85
N LEU A 419 8.09 6.77 32.76
CA LEU A 419 7.01 7.77 32.73
C LEU A 419 7.04 8.71 33.94
N SER A 420 8.09 8.61 34.76
CA SER A 420 8.22 9.35 36.01
C SER A 420 8.22 10.85 35.76
N GLY A 421 7.26 11.56 36.35
CA GLY A 421 7.11 13.00 36.20
C GLY A 421 6.49 13.46 34.87
N LYS A 422 6.03 12.53 34.02
CA LYS A 422 5.36 12.85 32.74
C LYS A 422 3.85 13.06 32.88
N VAL A 423 3.20 12.33 33.80
CA VAL A 423 1.74 12.40 33.98
C VAL A 423 1.36 13.67 34.75
N VAL A 424 0.67 14.61 34.10
CA VAL A 424 0.35 15.94 34.64
C VAL A 424 -1.12 16.11 35.05
N SER A 425 -2.01 15.27 34.53
CA SER A 425 -3.43 15.26 34.89
C SER A 425 -4.00 13.86 34.69
N GLU A 426 -5.02 13.54 35.48
CA GLU A 426 -5.56 12.20 35.62
C GLU A 426 -7.09 12.22 35.77
N ALA A 427 -7.75 11.27 35.10
CA ALA A 427 -9.18 11.02 35.23
C ALA A 427 -9.53 9.53 34.97
N CYS A 428 -10.68 9.10 35.48
CA CYS A 428 -11.29 7.82 35.18
C CYS A 428 -12.79 7.99 34.95
N TYR A 429 -13.28 7.32 33.91
CA TYR A 429 -14.69 7.15 33.57
C TYR A 429 -14.91 5.68 33.26
N SER A 430 -15.63 4.97 34.12
CA SER A 430 -15.77 3.53 34.07
C SER A 430 -17.14 3.13 34.57
N THR A 431 -18.09 2.97 33.66
CA THR A 431 -19.49 2.65 33.99
C THR A 431 -19.63 1.31 34.72
N THR A 432 -20.48 1.28 35.75
CA THR A 432 -20.98 0.06 36.42
C THR A 432 -22.42 -0.21 36.02
N ASN A 433 -22.72 -1.44 35.58
CA ASN A 433 -24.08 -1.90 35.33
C ASN A 433 -24.21 -3.42 35.56
N THR A 434 -25.20 -4.06 34.94
CA THR A 434 -25.41 -5.51 35.07
C THR A 434 -24.26 -6.35 34.53
N ASP A 435 -23.56 -5.86 33.50
CA ASP A 435 -22.55 -6.60 32.73
C ASP A 435 -21.13 -6.09 32.99
N SER A 436 -20.99 -4.98 33.73
CA SER A 436 -19.72 -4.29 33.95
C SER A 436 -19.57 -3.76 35.37
N THR A 437 -18.33 -3.70 35.85
CA THR A 437 -17.95 -3.08 37.13
C THR A 437 -16.89 -2.02 36.89
N THR A 438 -17.02 -0.88 37.58
CA THR A 438 -16.03 0.19 37.54
C THR A 438 -14.62 -0.30 37.88
N LEU A 439 -13.65 0.26 37.19
CA LEU A 439 -12.22 0.14 37.44
C LEU A 439 -11.62 1.42 38.04
N CYS A 440 -12.42 2.47 38.26
CA CYS A 440 -11.93 3.68 38.93
C CYS A 440 -11.49 3.37 40.37
N PRO A 441 -10.36 3.95 40.85
CA PRO A 441 -9.81 3.64 42.18
C PRO A 441 -10.74 3.92 43.36
N ASN A 442 -11.64 4.90 43.23
CA ASN A 442 -12.62 5.25 44.25
C ASN A 442 -13.85 4.30 44.28
N GLY A 443 -13.95 3.35 43.34
CA GLY A 443 -15.09 2.43 43.22
C GLY A 443 -16.39 3.08 42.74
N LEU A 444 -16.32 4.28 42.16
CA LEU A 444 -17.44 4.98 41.51
C LEU A 444 -17.26 4.97 39.99
N ASP A 445 -18.29 5.39 39.25
CA ASP A 445 -18.22 5.42 37.79
C ASP A 445 -17.33 6.54 37.24
N SER A 446 -16.94 7.50 38.09
CA SER A 446 -16.00 8.55 37.71
C SER A 446 -15.10 9.00 38.85
N GLN A 447 -13.90 9.45 38.48
CA GLN A 447 -12.92 10.05 39.37
C GLN A 447 -12.04 11.03 38.59
N THR A 448 -11.66 12.16 39.18
CA THR A 448 -10.67 13.08 38.61
C THR A 448 -9.62 13.45 39.66
N GLY A 449 -8.46 13.91 39.19
CA GLY A 449 -7.34 14.31 40.04
C GLY A 449 -6.29 13.21 40.21
N ALA A 450 -5.24 13.50 40.97
CA ALA A 450 -4.08 12.62 41.12
C ALA A 450 -4.46 11.20 41.54
N GLY A 451 -3.91 10.21 40.84
CA GLY A 451 -4.18 8.80 41.00
C GLY A 451 -5.50 8.32 40.39
N ALA A 452 -6.32 9.19 39.78
CA ALA A 452 -7.58 8.77 39.16
C ALA A 452 -7.37 7.95 37.87
N GLY A 453 -6.33 8.27 37.10
CA GLY A 453 -6.01 7.68 35.80
C GLY A 453 -4.95 6.57 35.90
N VAL A 454 -4.73 6.04 37.11
CA VAL A 454 -3.82 4.92 37.34
C VAL A 454 -4.23 3.70 36.51
N HIS A 455 -3.26 2.89 36.08
CA HIS A 455 -3.56 1.64 35.39
C HIS A 455 -4.56 0.78 36.19
N CYS A 456 -5.55 0.22 35.50
CA CYS A 456 -6.55 -0.61 36.15
C CYS A 456 -5.96 -1.94 36.66
N THR A 457 -6.73 -2.70 37.44
CA THR A 457 -6.34 -4.05 37.88
C THR A 457 -7.53 -5.00 37.86
N GLY A 458 -7.25 -6.31 37.86
CA GLY A 458 -8.30 -7.34 37.99
C GLY A 458 -9.11 -7.61 36.71
N ALA A 459 -8.65 -7.15 35.55
CA ALA A 459 -9.16 -7.50 34.24
C ALA A 459 -8.00 -7.66 33.23
N GLY A 460 -8.15 -8.57 32.27
CA GLY A 460 -7.19 -8.69 31.16
C GLY A 460 -7.15 -7.41 30.32
N GLY A 461 -5.95 -6.95 29.96
CA GLY A 461 -5.74 -5.73 29.18
C GLY A 461 -5.36 -4.49 30.01
N CYS A 462 -5.37 -4.56 31.34
CA CYS A 462 -5.08 -3.37 32.17
C CYS A 462 -3.65 -2.82 32.09
N SER A 463 -2.71 -3.55 31.50
CA SER A 463 -1.37 -3.04 31.22
C SER A 463 -1.31 -2.14 29.97
N HIS A 464 -2.40 -2.08 29.20
CA HIS A 464 -2.39 -1.53 27.84
C HIS A 464 -2.03 -0.04 27.81
N GLY A 465 -2.66 0.78 28.65
CA GLY A 465 -2.48 2.23 28.65
C GLY A 465 -1.08 2.65 29.08
N THR A 466 -0.43 1.88 29.96
CA THR A 466 0.97 2.13 30.36
C THR A 466 1.94 1.90 29.21
N HIS A 467 1.66 0.91 28.36
CA HIS A 467 2.47 0.62 27.17
C HIS A 467 2.31 1.69 26.11
N VAL A 468 1.06 2.07 25.84
CA VAL A 468 0.72 3.18 24.94
C VAL A 468 1.37 4.49 25.39
N ALA A 469 1.25 4.85 26.67
CA ALA A 469 1.87 6.07 27.21
C ALA A 469 3.41 6.06 27.09
N GLY A 470 4.04 4.90 27.26
CA GLY A 470 5.48 4.73 27.06
C GLY A 470 5.92 4.99 25.62
N ILE A 471 5.13 4.57 24.62
CA ILE A 471 5.42 4.86 23.21
C ILE A 471 5.27 6.36 22.93
N VAL A 472 4.29 7.03 23.54
CA VAL A 472 4.09 8.47 23.36
C VAL A 472 5.24 9.29 23.96
N ALA A 473 5.52 9.14 25.26
CA ALA A 473 6.34 10.10 26.00
C ALA A 473 7.32 9.46 26.99
N GLY A 474 7.57 8.15 26.86
CA GLY A 474 8.56 7.46 27.66
C GLY A 474 9.92 8.13 27.54
N ASN A 475 10.62 8.31 28.66
CA ASN A 475 11.97 8.82 28.69
C ASN A 475 12.85 7.95 29.59
N GLY A 476 13.85 7.30 29.01
CA GLY A 476 14.61 6.24 29.67
C GLY A 476 16.11 6.32 29.39
N ASP A 477 16.88 5.49 30.09
CA ASP A 477 18.34 5.46 29.93
C ASP A 477 18.79 4.72 28.65
N THR A 478 17.97 3.79 28.15
CA THR A 478 18.33 2.88 27.05
C THR A 478 17.58 3.14 25.75
N PHE A 479 16.35 3.63 25.84
CA PHE A 479 15.51 4.02 24.71
C PHE A 479 14.44 4.98 25.21
N ASP A 480 13.78 5.67 24.28
CA ASP A 480 12.78 6.70 24.51
C ASP A 480 11.50 6.41 23.70
N GLY A 481 10.38 7.00 24.11
CA GLY A 481 9.16 7.10 23.28
C GLY A 481 9.29 8.24 22.27
N VAL A 482 8.29 8.42 21.40
CA VAL A 482 8.35 9.37 20.27
C VAL A 482 8.55 10.82 20.69
N ALA A 483 7.91 11.26 21.78
CA ALA A 483 7.98 12.61 22.31
C ALA A 483 8.51 12.60 23.76
N PRO A 484 9.80 12.31 23.96
CA PRO A 484 10.35 12.12 25.31
C PRO A 484 10.31 13.38 26.17
N GLY A 485 10.12 14.56 25.57
CA GLY A 485 9.94 15.84 26.27
C GLY A 485 8.48 16.18 26.63
N ALA A 486 7.50 15.46 26.09
CA ALA A 486 6.08 15.77 26.26
C ALA A 486 5.53 15.33 27.63
N ASN A 487 4.44 15.97 28.04
CA ASN A 487 3.63 15.56 29.20
C ASN A 487 2.49 14.62 28.76
N VAL A 488 1.93 13.87 29.71
CA VAL A 488 0.81 12.94 29.50
C VAL A 488 -0.38 13.32 30.38
N ILE A 489 -1.58 13.38 29.79
CA ILE A 489 -2.84 13.35 30.53
C ILE A 489 -3.37 11.92 30.47
N ALA A 490 -3.45 11.23 31.62
CA ALA A 490 -3.88 9.84 31.66
C ALA A 490 -5.39 9.75 31.96
N ILE A 491 -6.18 9.21 31.02
CA ILE A 491 -7.63 9.05 31.17
C ILE A 491 -8.00 7.58 31.05
N GLN A 492 -8.44 6.97 32.14
CA GLN A 492 -8.92 5.60 32.16
C GLN A 492 -10.39 5.53 31.72
N VAL A 493 -10.69 4.91 30.58
CA VAL A 493 -12.06 4.85 30.01
C VAL A 493 -12.66 3.44 29.93
N PHE A 494 -12.01 2.46 30.58
CA PHE A 494 -12.39 1.05 30.52
C PHE A 494 -13.03 0.59 31.82
N SER A 495 -14.04 -0.27 31.70
CA SER A 495 -14.68 -1.03 32.78
C SER A 495 -14.33 -2.50 32.70
N LYS A 496 -14.50 -3.21 33.81
CA LYS A 496 -14.31 -4.66 33.89
C LYS A 496 -15.59 -5.38 33.49
N PHE A 497 -15.49 -6.27 32.52
CA PHE A 497 -16.56 -7.15 32.08
C PHE A 497 -16.20 -8.60 32.37
N ASP A 498 -17.22 -9.41 32.66
CA ASP A 498 -17.12 -10.87 32.64
C ASP A 498 -17.70 -11.39 31.32
N VAL A 499 -16.82 -11.81 30.41
CA VAL A 499 -17.21 -12.36 29.11
C VAL A 499 -16.92 -13.86 29.14
N ASP A 500 -17.97 -14.67 29.31
CA ASP A 500 -17.91 -16.13 29.36
C ASP A 500 -16.92 -16.68 30.41
N GLY A 501 -16.86 -16.06 31.59
CA GLY A 501 -15.96 -16.44 32.68
C GLY A 501 -14.55 -15.85 32.56
N THR A 502 -14.31 -14.98 31.58
CA THR A 502 -13.04 -14.29 31.37
C THR A 502 -13.20 -12.80 31.68
N LEU A 503 -12.46 -12.32 32.68
CA LEU A 503 -12.45 -10.91 33.04
C LEU A 503 -11.65 -10.08 32.04
N ARG A 504 -12.29 -9.12 31.37
CA ARG A 504 -11.68 -8.27 30.32
C ARG A 504 -11.99 -6.80 30.56
N ALA A 505 -11.04 -5.94 30.20
CA ALA A 505 -11.30 -4.51 30.11
C ALA A 505 -11.97 -4.19 28.77
N LEU A 506 -13.16 -3.58 28.80
CA LEU A 506 -13.83 -3.00 27.61
C LEU A 506 -14.29 -1.58 27.96
N SER A 507 -14.57 -0.77 26.94
CA SER A 507 -14.91 0.65 27.13
C SER A 507 -16.25 0.97 26.46
N TYR A 508 -17.10 1.73 27.16
CA TYR A 508 -18.34 2.26 26.59
C TYR A 508 -18.07 3.53 25.79
N THR A 509 -18.83 3.73 24.72
CA THR A 509 -18.81 4.97 23.93
C THR A 509 -19.06 6.20 24.80
N SER A 510 -19.95 6.12 25.80
CA SER A 510 -20.22 7.21 26.75
C SER A 510 -19.01 7.55 27.64
N ASP A 511 -18.28 6.54 28.10
CA ASP A 511 -17.08 6.75 28.94
C ASP A 511 -15.94 7.38 28.12
N GLN A 512 -15.83 7.02 26.85
CA GLN A 512 -14.90 7.66 25.91
C GLN A 512 -15.28 9.12 25.64
N MET A 513 -16.57 9.42 25.46
CA MET A 513 -17.04 10.79 25.28
C MET A 513 -16.75 11.65 26.53
N LEU A 514 -16.98 11.14 27.74
CA LEU A 514 -16.61 11.82 28.98
C LEU A 514 -15.10 12.02 29.10
N GLY A 515 -14.31 11.03 28.66
CA GLY A 515 -12.86 11.17 28.57
C GLY A 515 -12.43 12.29 27.62
N LEU A 516 -13.02 12.36 26.42
CA LEU A 516 -12.73 13.41 25.43
C LEU A 516 -13.21 14.79 25.90
N GLU A 517 -14.38 14.86 26.55
CA GLU A 517 -14.87 16.09 27.19
C GLU A 517 -13.91 16.58 28.27
N ARG A 518 -13.35 15.65 29.07
CA ARG A 518 -12.33 15.99 30.06
C ARG A 518 -11.06 16.56 29.43
N VAL A 519 -10.62 16.05 28.28
CA VAL A 519 -9.50 16.65 27.53
C VAL A 519 -9.87 18.07 27.10
N TYR A 520 -11.07 18.26 26.55
CA TYR A 520 -11.54 19.56 26.12
C TYR A 520 -11.56 20.56 27.29
N ASP A 521 -12.06 20.17 28.46
CA ASP A 521 -12.06 21.03 29.66
C ASP A 521 -10.66 21.47 30.10
N LEU A 522 -9.65 20.63 29.84
CA LEU A 522 -8.26 20.85 30.23
C LEU A 522 -7.45 21.67 29.21
N ARG A 523 -8.00 21.99 28.03
CA ARG A 523 -7.28 22.66 26.93
C ARG A 523 -6.71 24.04 27.27
N ASN A 524 -7.28 24.71 28.27
CA ASN A 524 -6.78 26.02 28.73
C ASN A 524 -5.74 25.91 29.85
N ASP A 525 -5.63 24.73 30.47
CA ASP A 525 -4.67 24.45 31.55
C ASP A 525 -3.37 23.84 31.00
N PHE A 526 -3.45 23.18 29.85
CA PHE A 526 -2.34 22.48 29.20
C PHE A 526 -2.32 22.75 27.69
N SER A 527 -1.13 22.88 27.11
CA SER A 527 -0.95 22.88 25.65
C SER A 527 -1.10 21.45 25.13
N ILE A 528 -2.34 21.05 24.83
CA ILE A 528 -2.66 19.69 24.36
C ILE A 528 -2.44 19.61 22.85
N ALA A 529 -1.50 18.77 22.41
CA ALA A 529 -1.22 18.57 20.99
C ALA A 529 -2.19 17.56 20.36
N ALA A 530 -2.40 16.44 21.05
CA ALA A 530 -3.19 15.33 20.54
C ALA A 530 -3.83 14.50 21.65
N VAL A 531 -4.85 13.75 21.26
CA VAL A 531 -5.47 12.66 22.02
C VAL A 531 -5.15 11.35 21.32
N ASN A 532 -4.56 10.40 22.03
CA ASN A 532 -4.38 9.03 21.58
C ASN A 532 -5.54 8.16 22.07
N MET A 533 -6.21 7.49 21.14
CA MET A 533 -7.24 6.48 21.41
C MET A 533 -6.87 5.14 20.75
N SER A 534 -6.20 4.28 21.51
CA SER A 534 -5.78 2.95 21.05
C SER A 534 -6.90 1.90 21.24
N LEU A 535 -8.11 2.24 20.80
CA LEU A 535 -9.34 1.47 20.99
C LEU A 535 -10.28 1.64 19.79
N GLY A 536 -11.19 0.68 19.60
CA GLY A 536 -12.19 0.75 18.54
C GLY A 536 -12.99 -0.53 18.38
N GLY A 537 -14.08 -0.46 17.64
CA GLY A 537 -14.88 -1.61 17.25
C GLY A 537 -15.74 -1.37 16.01
N GLY A 538 -16.38 -2.43 15.52
CA GLY A 538 -17.20 -2.38 14.31
C GLY A 538 -16.37 -2.45 13.02
N SER A 539 -17.03 -2.21 11.89
CA SER A 539 -16.43 -2.29 10.54
C SER A 539 -17.11 -1.26 9.65
N TYR A 540 -16.37 -0.26 9.21
CA TYR A 540 -16.86 0.87 8.44
C TYR A 540 -16.02 1.06 7.18
N THR A 541 -16.65 1.01 6.01
CA THR A 541 -16.00 1.19 4.69
C THR A 541 -15.98 2.64 4.23
N SER A 542 -16.68 3.53 4.95
CA SER A 542 -16.82 4.96 4.69
C SER A 542 -16.85 5.74 6.01
N ALA A 543 -16.75 7.07 5.93
CA ALA A 543 -16.83 7.92 7.11
C ALA A 543 -18.08 7.63 7.95
N CYS A 544 -17.92 7.58 9.27
CA CYS A 544 -18.96 7.22 10.23
C CYS A 544 -19.40 8.41 11.09
N ASP A 545 -19.66 9.55 10.45
CA ASP A 545 -19.95 10.83 11.15
C ASP A 545 -21.27 10.87 11.92
N SER A 546 -22.09 9.81 11.82
CA SER A 546 -23.24 9.59 12.70
C SER A 546 -22.87 9.02 14.08
N ASP A 547 -21.60 8.66 14.31
CA ASP A 547 -21.09 8.23 15.61
C ASP A 547 -21.21 9.38 16.63
N PRO A 548 -21.72 9.12 17.85
CA PRO A 548 -21.94 10.17 18.84
C PRO A 548 -20.64 10.84 19.34
N ARG A 549 -19.47 10.21 19.14
CA ARG A 549 -18.16 10.82 19.46
C ARG A 549 -17.77 11.94 18.48
N LYS A 550 -18.39 12.03 17.29
CA LYS A 550 -18.07 13.06 16.27
C LYS A 550 -18.08 14.47 16.85
N ALA A 551 -19.12 14.82 17.61
CA ALA A 551 -19.29 16.18 18.12
C ALA A 551 -18.15 16.62 19.05
N ILE A 552 -17.69 15.76 19.96
CA ILE A 552 -16.58 16.11 20.85
C ILE A 552 -15.23 16.08 20.13
N ILE A 553 -15.06 15.19 19.14
CA ILE A 553 -13.87 15.17 18.27
C ILE A 553 -13.78 16.47 17.45
N ASP A 554 -14.90 16.98 16.93
CA ASP A 554 -14.97 18.25 16.21
C ASP A 554 -14.61 19.44 17.11
N ASN A 555 -15.10 19.44 18.36
CA ASN A 555 -14.74 20.46 19.35
C ASN A 555 -13.25 20.42 19.71
N LEU A 556 -12.65 19.23 19.85
CA LEU A 556 -11.20 19.13 20.07
C LEU A 556 -10.42 19.65 18.85
N ARG A 557 -10.85 19.27 17.64
CA ARG A 557 -10.24 19.73 16.39
C ARG A 557 -10.31 21.25 16.23
N SER A 558 -11.42 21.89 16.60
CA SER A 558 -11.56 23.36 16.52
C SER A 558 -10.61 24.11 17.45
N GLU A 559 -10.12 23.45 18.50
CA GLU A 559 -9.15 24.00 19.45
C GLU A 559 -7.70 23.58 19.12
N GLY A 560 -7.47 23.02 17.92
CA GLY A 560 -6.14 22.60 17.49
C GLY A 560 -5.61 21.33 18.18
N ILE A 561 -6.51 20.49 18.72
CA ILE A 561 -6.19 19.22 19.37
C ILE A 561 -6.55 18.05 18.44
N ALA A 562 -5.56 17.31 17.98
CA ALA A 562 -5.79 16.16 17.09
C ALA A 562 -6.41 14.98 17.88
N THR A 563 -7.35 14.25 17.30
CA THR A 563 -7.79 12.96 17.86
C THR A 563 -7.25 11.84 16.98
N VAL A 564 -6.28 11.09 17.49
CA VAL A 564 -5.52 10.05 16.78
C VAL A 564 -5.97 8.68 17.25
N ILE A 565 -6.46 7.84 16.34
CA ILE A 565 -7.27 6.65 16.68
C ILE A 565 -6.82 5.42 15.89
N ALA A 566 -6.73 4.27 16.57
CA ALA A 566 -6.35 2.99 15.96
C ALA A 566 -7.39 2.49 14.94
N SER A 567 -6.94 2.01 13.77
CA SER A 567 -7.83 1.51 12.71
C SER A 567 -8.50 0.16 13.03
N GLY A 568 -7.92 -0.61 13.97
CA GLY A 568 -8.40 -1.92 14.42
C GLY A 568 -7.50 -3.08 14.00
N ASN A 569 -7.69 -4.25 14.64
CA ASN A 569 -6.77 -5.40 14.57
C ASN A 569 -7.43 -6.66 13.97
N ASN A 570 -8.43 -6.49 13.09
CA ASN A 570 -9.21 -7.59 12.53
C ASN A 570 -8.68 -8.08 11.17
N GLY A 571 -7.68 -7.42 10.60
CA GLY A 571 -7.15 -7.70 9.27
C GLY A 571 -8.11 -7.33 8.14
N TYR A 572 -9.06 -6.43 8.39
CA TYR A 572 -9.98 -5.96 7.34
C TYR A 572 -9.21 -5.21 6.25
N THR A 573 -9.56 -5.47 4.99
CA THR A 573 -8.90 -4.89 3.82
C THR A 573 -9.72 -3.81 3.13
N SER A 574 -10.93 -3.52 3.61
CA SER A 574 -11.79 -2.49 3.04
C SER A 574 -12.50 -1.63 4.09
N SER A 575 -12.22 -1.84 5.38
CA SER A 575 -12.90 -1.16 6.48
C SER A 575 -12.00 -0.93 7.69
N ILE A 576 -12.34 0.10 8.48
CA ILE A 576 -11.71 0.41 9.78
C ILE A 576 -12.78 0.50 10.88
N THR A 577 -12.35 0.60 12.15
CA THR A 577 -13.26 0.64 13.31
C THR A 577 -13.73 2.06 13.66
N ALA A 578 -14.85 2.18 14.37
CA ALA A 578 -15.21 3.43 15.06
C ALA A 578 -14.50 3.49 16.43
N PRO A 579 -13.93 4.64 16.83
CA PRO A 579 -14.12 5.97 16.24
C PRO A 579 -13.17 6.36 15.10
N ALA A 580 -12.22 5.50 14.69
CA ALA A 580 -11.25 5.87 13.65
C ALA A 580 -11.87 6.21 12.29
N CYS A 581 -13.06 5.70 11.95
CA CYS A 581 -13.80 6.08 10.74
C CYS A 581 -14.42 7.48 10.78
N ILE A 582 -14.31 8.23 11.87
CA ILE A 582 -14.84 9.60 11.96
C ILE A 582 -13.99 10.53 11.10
N SER A 583 -14.60 11.31 10.21
CA SER A 583 -13.89 12.10 9.19
C SER A 583 -12.97 13.19 9.75
N SER A 584 -13.20 13.64 10.99
CA SER A 584 -12.38 14.65 11.66
C SER A 584 -11.28 14.07 12.54
N ALA A 585 -11.28 12.75 12.75
CA ALA A 585 -10.23 12.03 13.45
C ALA A 585 -9.08 11.68 12.50
N ILE A 586 -7.93 11.31 13.07
CA ILE A 586 -6.78 10.81 12.34
C ILE A 586 -6.67 9.30 12.60
N SER A 587 -6.90 8.50 11.58
CA SER A 587 -6.91 7.04 11.65
C SER A 587 -5.53 6.46 11.36
N VAL A 588 -5.10 5.50 12.19
CA VAL A 588 -3.74 4.96 12.15
C VAL A 588 -3.74 3.44 12.02
N GLY A 589 -3.12 2.95 10.95
CA GLY A 589 -2.83 1.53 10.71
C GLY A 589 -1.41 1.16 11.14
N ALA A 590 -1.12 -0.14 11.17
CA ALA A 590 0.14 -0.68 11.67
C ALA A 590 1.03 -1.24 10.54
N THR A 591 2.31 -0.90 10.57
CA THR A 591 3.37 -1.57 9.80
C THR A 591 4.25 -2.43 10.71
N THR A 592 4.97 -3.35 10.09
CA THR A 592 6.10 -4.05 10.70
C THR A 592 7.24 -3.05 10.92
N SER A 593 7.84 -3.10 12.11
CA SER A 593 9.03 -2.32 12.45
C SER A 593 10.32 -3.00 11.97
N HIS A 594 10.26 -4.29 11.62
CA HIS A 594 11.43 -5.15 11.36
C HIS A 594 11.20 -6.17 10.25
N SER A 595 12.33 -6.62 9.68
CA SER A 595 12.49 -7.44 8.48
C SER A 595 11.32 -8.38 8.12
N PRO A 596 10.59 -8.10 7.03
CA PRO A 596 10.65 -6.86 6.26
C PRO A 596 10.00 -5.72 7.08
N ALA A 597 10.75 -4.64 7.34
CA ALA A 597 10.17 -3.40 7.84
C ALA A 597 9.25 -2.81 6.75
N ASP A 598 8.37 -1.88 7.14
CA ASP A 598 7.52 -1.17 6.18
C ASP A 598 6.57 -2.08 5.38
N VAL A 599 6.09 -3.14 6.02
CA VAL A 599 4.99 -3.98 5.51
C VAL A 599 3.75 -3.76 6.36
N VAL A 600 2.60 -3.53 5.75
CA VAL A 600 1.33 -3.43 6.49
C VAL A 600 1.08 -4.73 7.25
N ALA A 601 0.95 -4.62 8.57
CA ALA A 601 0.81 -5.78 9.44
C ALA A 601 -0.48 -6.54 9.10
N GLY A 602 -0.41 -7.88 9.03
CA GLY A 602 -1.55 -8.70 8.58
C GLY A 602 -2.82 -8.55 9.42
N TYR A 603 -2.71 -8.09 10.67
CA TYR A 603 -3.84 -7.77 11.54
C TYR A 603 -4.37 -6.34 11.37
N SER A 604 -3.61 -5.41 10.77
CA SER A 604 -4.02 -4.02 10.61
C SER A 604 -5.25 -3.94 9.73
N ASN A 605 -6.28 -3.23 10.18
CA ASN A 605 -7.37 -2.84 9.31
C ASN A 605 -6.89 -1.77 8.31
N SER A 606 -7.45 -1.83 7.11
CA SER A 606 -7.08 -1.03 5.94
C SER A 606 -8.33 -0.66 5.16
N ALA A 607 -8.40 0.58 4.68
CA ALA A 607 -9.52 1.11 3.90
C ALA A 607 -9.09 2.37 3.15
N PRO A 608 -9.82 2.81 2.10
CA PRO A 608 -9.54 4.09 1.46
C PRO A 608 -9.56 5.28 2.43
N ILE A 609 -10.42 5.20 3.46
CA ILE A 609 -10.58 6.20 4.53
C ILE A 609 -9.52 6.12 5.65
N LEU A 610 -8.54 5.21 5.56
CA LEU A 610 -7.40 5.19 6.48
C LEU A 610 -6.47 6.36 6.17
N ASP A 611 -5.94 7.05 7.17
CA ASP A 611 -5.10 8.22 6.93
C ASP A 611 -3.62 7.88 6.88
N LEU A 612 -3.08 7.37 7.99
CA LEU A 612 -1.64 7.19 8.19
C LEU A 612 -1.29 5.76 8.60
N LEU A 613 -0.04 5.39 8.37
CA LEU A 613 0.59 4.18 8.91
C LEU A 613 1.68 4.56 9.91
N ALA A 614 1.89 3.71 10.90
CA ALA A 614 3.03 3.80 11.80
C ALA A 614 3.46 2.42 12.31
N PRO A 615 4.68 2.27 12.86
CA PRO A 615 5.14 0.99 13.38
C PRO A 615 4.22 0.45 14.47
N GLY A 616 3.71 -0.75 14.29
CA GLY A 616 2.79 -1.39 15.22
C GLY A 616 3.05 -2.86 15.49
N SER A 617 3.96 -3.52 14.78
CA SER A 617 4.39 -4.89 15.10
C SER A 617 5.69 -4.89 15.89
N SER A 618 5.80 -5.82 16.84
CA SER A 618 6.91 -5.95 17.78
C SER A 618 7.29 -4.57 18.30
N ILE A 619 6.52 -3.98 19.20
CA ILE A 619 6.83 -2.67 19.80
C ILE A 619 7.04 -2.86 21.30
N ASN A 620 8.28 -2.70 21.76
CA ASN A 620 8.64 -2.80 23.17
C ASN A 620 8.30 -1.51 23.89
N SER A 621 7.58 -1.54 25.01
CA SER A 621 7.29 -0.32 25.79
C SER A 621 6.98 -0.69 27.24
N SER A 622 6.78 0.32 28.09
CA SER A 622 6.54 0.16 29.52
C SER A 622 5.31 -0.69 29.82
N VAL A 623 5.39 -1.53 30.84
CA VAL A 623 4.25 -2.21 31.44
C VAL A 623 4.24 -1.96 32.95
N PRO A 624 3.08 -2.04 33.63
CA PRO A 624 3.01 -1.72 35.05
C PRO A 624 4.02 -2.50 35.90
N GLY A 625 4.55 -1.84 36.94
CA GLY A 625 5.54 -2.43 37.84
C GLY A 625 7.00 -2.21 37.43
N GLY A 626 7.26 -1.28 36.50
CA GLY A 626 8.62 -0.86 36.10
C GLY A 626 9.28 -1.74 35.05
N GLY A 627 8.53 -2.64 34.42
CA GLY A 627 9.03 -3.56 33.38
C GLY A 627 8.71 -3.09 31.96
N TYR A 628 9.18 -3.85 30.98
CA TYR A 628 8.91 -3.61 29.57
C TYR A 628 8.39 -4.88 28.90
N ALA A 629 7.58 -4.73 27.85
CA ALA A 629 7.08 -5.84 27.04
C ALA A 629 6.92 -5.43 25.57
N SER A 630 7.11 -6.39 24.66
CA SER A 630 6.89 -6.20 23.22
C SER A 630 5.52 -6.70 22.78
N TRP A 631 4.73 -5.81 22.16
CA TRP A 631 3.37 -6.10 21.70
C TRP A 631 3.14 -5.72 20.24
N ASN A 632 2.05 -6.24 19.69
CA ASN A 632 1.61 -6.02 18.32
C ASN A 632 0.21 -5.41 18.33
N GLY A 633 -0.01 -4.37 17.54
CA GLY A 633 -1.34 -3.80 17.32
C GLY A 633 -1.30 -2.43 16.67
N THR A 634 -2.40 -2.06 16.01
CA THR A 634 -2.67 -0.66 15.65
C THR A 634 -2.66 0.25 16.87
N SER A 635 -3.02 -0.31 18.04
CA SER A 635 -2.86 0.32 19.35
C SER A 635 -1.45 0.77 19.70
N MET A 636 -0.40 0.15 19.12
CA MET A 636 1.00 0.56 19.28
C MET A 636 1.43 1.53 18.16
N ALA A 637 0.80 1.49 16.99
CA ALA A 637 1.04 2.45 15.90
C ALA A 637 0.47 3.84 16.21
N THR A 638 -0.76 3.91 16.72
CA THR A 638 -1.45 5.16 17.11
C THR A 638 -0.61 6.09 18.01
N PRO A 639 0.04 5.61 19.09
CA PRO A 639 0.84 6.48 19.94
C PRO A 639 2.12 6.98 19.28
N HIS A 640 2.62 6.34 18.22
CA HIS A 640 3.70 6.93 17.44
C HIS A 640 3.23 8.22 16.77
N VAL A 641 2.10 8.19 16.07
CA VAL A 641 1.51 9.37 15.41
C VAL A 641 1.15 10.47 16.43
N ALA A 642 0.54 10.10 17.57
CA ALA A 642 0.19 11.06 18.61
C ALA A 642 1.43 11.73 19.24
N GLY A 643 2.51 10.97 19.45
CA GLY A 643 3.79 11.51 19.88
C GLY A 643 4.43 12.42 18.83
N SER A 644 4.42 12.03 17.56
CA SER A 644 4.93 12.86 16.45
C SER A 644 4.20 14.20 16.37
N TRP A 645 2.90 14.21 16.62
CA TRP A 645 2.12 15.44 16.71
C TRP A 645 2.66 16.40 17.78
N ALA A 646 3.04 15.88 18.95
CA ALA A 646 3.66 16.68 20.01
C ALA A 646 5.07 17.15 19.64
N VAL A 647 5.87 16.32 18.97
CA VAL A 647 7.20 16.72 18.44
C VAL A 647 7.06 17.89 17.46
N LEU A 648 6.17 17.78 16.47
CA LEU A 648 5.92 18.82 15.46
C LEU A 648 5.39 20.11 16.09
N LYS A 649 4.42 20.04 17.00
CA LYS A 649 3.92 21.21 17.73
C LYS A 649 4.93 21.79 18.73
N SER A 650 6.01 21.08 19.09
CA SER A 650 7.09 21.69 19.88
C SER A 650 7.95 22.65 19.06
N GLN A 651 7.94 22.52 17.73
CA GLN A 651 8.55 23.47 16.81
C GLN A 651 7.60 24.62 16.47
N THR A 652 6.38 24.28 16.08
CA THR A 652 5.35 25.23 15.63
C THR A 652 4.09 25.05 16.48
N PRO A 653 4.02 25.64 17.69
CA PRO A 653 2.93 25.40 18.64
C PRO A 653 1.53 25.70 18.12
N ASP A 654 1.43 26.70 17.25
CA ASP A 654 0.17 27.19 16.68
C ASP A 654 -0.16 26.54 15.33
N ALA A 655 0.64 25.56 14.87
CA ALA A 655 0.36 24.82 13.65
C ALA A 655 -1.04 24.19 13.71
N SER A 656 -1.80 24.37 12.62
CA SER A 656 -3.15 23.85 12.55
C SER A 656 -3.14 22.32 12.43
N ILE A 657 -4.28 21.70 12.70
CA ILE A 657 -4.43 20.25 12.49
C ILE A 657 -4.18 19.87 11.02
N ALA A 658 -4.58 20.73 10.08
CA ALA A 658 -4.36 20.48 8.66
C ALA A 658 -2.86 20.51 8.31
N ASP A 659 -2.12 21.49 8.83
CA ASP A 659 -0.69 21.66 8.52
C ASP A 659 0.14 20.47 9.04
N VAL A 660 -0.12 20.07 10.29
CA VAL A 660 0.58 18.92 10.89
C VAL A 660 0.20 17.62 10.20
N PHE A 661 -1.09 17.44 9.86
CA PHE A 661 -1.55 16.28 9.11
C PHE A 661 -0.90 16.20 7.74
N TYR A 662 -0.92 17.29 6.98
CA TYR A 662 -0.33 17.37 5.66
C TYR A 662 1.18 17.12 5.69
N ALA A 663 1.90 17.67 6.68
CA ALA A 663 3.32 17.40 6.84
C ALA A 663 3.59 15.90 7.04
N LEU A 664 2.80 15.22 7.88
CA LEU A 664 2.92 13.77 8.09
C LEU A 664 2.50 12.93 6.87
N GLU A 665 1.45 13.35 6.16
CA GLU A 665 0.92 12.64 4.99
C GLU A 665 1.86 12.77 3.77
N SER A 666 2.30 13.99 3.47
CA SER A 666 3.07 14.30 2.26
C SER A 666 4.54 13.85 2.33
N THR A 667 5.11 13.75 3.54
CA THR A 667 6.50 13.35 3.74
C THR A 667 6.65 11.89 4.17
N GLY A 668 5.56 11.25 4.60
CA GLY A 668 5.58 9.85 4.98
C GLY A 668 5.95 8.95 3.81
N VAL A 669 6.61 7.83 4.11
CA VAL A 669 7.04 6.88 3.09
C VAL A 669 5.81 6.10 2.58
N PRO A 670 5.55 6.08 1.26
CA PRO A 670 4.38 5.42 0.71
C PRO A 670 4.50 3.90 0.86
N ILE A 671 3.63 3.29 1.65
CA ILE A 671 3.60 1.85 1.85
C ILE A 671 2.36 1.26 1.17
N THR A 672 2.59 0.28 0.30
CA THR A 672 1.52 -0.49 -0.35
C THR A 672 1.06 -1.62 0.57
N ASP A 673 -0.22 -1.64 0.91
CA ASP A 673 -0.85 -2.80 1.51
C ASP A 673 -1.07 -3.87 0.44
N ALA A 674 -0.19 -4.88 0.42
CA ALA A 674 -0.23 -5.97 -0.56
C ALA A 674 -1.57 -6.75 -0.56
N ARG A 675 -2.40 -6.62 0.48
CA ARG A 675 -3.69 -7.31 0.58
C ARG A 675 -4.79 -6.66 -0.25
N ASN A 676 -4.66 -5.37 -0.61
CA ASN A 676 -5.70 -4.62 -1.33
C ASN A 676 -5.17 -3.56 -2.31
N GLY A 677 -3.85 -3.38 -2.41
CA GLY A 677 -3.22 -2.40 -3.30
C GLY A 677 -3.33 -0.95 -2.85
N LEU A 678 -3.90 -0.66 -1.66
CA LEU A 678 -3.98 0.70 -1.14
C LEU A 678 -2.59 1.16 -0.70
N VAL A 679 -2.24 2.38 -1.09
CA VAL A 679 -0.99 3.04 -0.66
C VAL A 679 -1.34 4.05 0.43
N LYS A 680 -0.66 3.96 1.58
CA LYS A 680 -0.80 4.92 2.68
C LYS A 680 0.59 5.31 3.22
N PRO A 681 0.78 6.57 3.64
CA PRO A 681 2.08 7.02 4.11
C PRO A 681 2.37 6.51 5.51
N ARG A 682 3.51 5.84 5.69
CA ARG A 682 4.08 5.58 7.01
C ARG A 682 4.83 6.82 7.46
N ILE A 683 4.50 7.34 8.64
CA ILE A 683 5.01 8.64 9.09
C ILE A 683 6.54 8.74 9.09
N ASP A 684 7.04 9.93 8.78
CA ASP A 684 8.44 10.32 8.93
C ASP A 684 8.48 11.64 9.70
N VAL A 685 8.88 11.58 10.97
CA VAL A 685 8.75 12.68 11.92
C VAL A 685 9.71 13.81 11.58
N TYR A 686 10.96 13.49 11.22
CA TYR A 686 11.93 14.51 10.88
C TYR A 686 11.63 15.16 9.52
N ALA A 687 11.21 14.38 8.52
CA ALA A 687 10.79 14.96 7.24
C ALA A 687 9.56 15.87 7.42
N ALA A 688 8.57 15.44 8.21
CA ALA A 688 7.40 16.26 8.53
C ALA A 688 7.78 17.54 9.28
N LEU A 689 8.75 17.48 10.20
CA LEU A 689 9.28 18.63 10.93
C LEU A 689 9.92 19.65 9.97
N LEU A 690 10.72 19.18 9.01
CA LEU A 690 11.32 20.05 7.99
C LEU A 690 10.26 20.66 7.07
N ALA A 691 9.23 19.90 6.68
CA ALA A 691 8.13 20.41 5.86
C ALA A 691 7.32 21.49 6.60
N LEU A 692 7.00 21.25 7.88
CA LEU A 692 6.23 22.18 8.70
C LEU A 692 6.97 23.51 8.94
N ALA A 693 8.30 23.48 9.01
CA ALA A 693 9.12 24.70 9.12
C ALA A 693 9.13 25.59 7.86
N ASN A 694 8.69 25.06 6.71
CA ASN A 694 8.63 25.78 5.42
C ASN A 694 7.18 26.07 4.97
N TYR A 695 6.23 25.99 5.90
CA TYR A 695 4.82 26.26 5.67
C TYR A 695 4.51 27.74 5.88
N GLU A 696 4.01 28.41 4.85
CA GLU A 696 3.62 29.81 4.85
C GLU A 696 2.11 29.92 4.61
N SER A 697 1.46 30.98 5.08
CA SER A 697 0.02 31.16 4.91
C SER A 697 -0.33 32.43 4.14
N LEU A 698 -1.39 32.36 3.33
CA LEU A 698 -1.92 33.48 2.57
C LEU A 698 -3.39 33.71 2.95
N THR A 699 -3.71 34.89 3.48
CA THR A 699 -5.08 35.21 3.91
C THR A 699 -5.87 35.94 2.81
N ILE A 700 -7.05 35.44 2.46
CA ILE A 700 -8.05 36.17 1.67
C ILE A 700 -9.04 36.81 2.64
N ARG A 701 -9.31 38.11 2.52
CA ARG A 701 -10.29 38.82 3.37
C ARG A 701 -11.32 39.57 2.51
N ASN A 702 -12.60 39.47 2.86
CA ASN A 702 -13.65 40.28 2.24
C ASN A 702 -13.79 41.61 3.00
N LEU A 703 -13.54 42.72 2.32
CA LEU A 703 -13.68 44.08 2.87
C LEU A 703 -14.78 44.90 2.17
N GLY A 704 -15.51 44.25 1.27
CA GLY A 704 -16.67 44.82 0.61
C GLY A 704 -17.91 44.81 1.51
N TYR A 705 -18.98 45.43 1.02
CA TYR A 705 -20.27 45.51 1.73
C TYR A 705 -21.21 44.33 1.41
N GLY A 706 -20.82 43.46 0.47
CA GLY A 706 -21.60 42.29 0.03
C GLY A 706 -20.80 41.01 0.19
N ASP A 707 -21.49 39.88 0.13
CA ASP A 707 -20.90 38.55 0.17
C ASP A 707 -20.01 38.32 -1.06
N LEU A 708 -18.83 37.73 -0.85
CA LEU A 708 -17.87 37.39 -1.89
C LEU A 708 -17.79 35.87 -2.03
N SER A 709 -18.19 35.33 -3.18
CA SER A 709 -18.03 33.91 -3.47
C SER A 709 -16.71 33.67 -4.19
N VAL A 710 -15.78 33.00 -3.51
CA VAL A 710 -14.56 32.49 -4.12
C VAL A 710 -14.90 31.18 -4.84
N ILE A 711 -14.67 31.16 -6.15
CA ILE A 711 -15.07 30.09 -7.06
C ILE A 711 -13.95 29.05 -7.23
N ASN A 712 -12.70 29.51 -7.37
CA ASN A 712 -11.55 28.64 -7.61
C ASN A 712 -10.26 29.31 -7.14
N ILE A 713 -9.29 28.53 -6.71
CA ILE A 713 -7.94 29.01 -6.40
C ILE A 713 -6.95 28.02 -7.01
N SER A 714 -6.00 28.51 -7.79
CA SER A 714 -5.11 27.66 -8.58
C SER A 714 -3.71 28.26 -8.74
N ILE A 715 -2.71 27.43 -8.98
CA ILE A 715 -1.38 27.88 -9.38
C ILE A 715 -1.33 27.95 -10.91
N ILE A 716 -0.87 29.07 -11.45
CA ILE A 716 -0.62 29.27 -12.87
C ILE A 716 0.85 29.59 -13.11
N GLU A 717 1.39 29.13 -14.24
CA GLU A 717 2.74 29.50 -14.68
C GLU A 717 2.69 30.81 -15.49
N PRO A 718 3.58 31.77 -15.22
CA PRO A 718 3.66 32.97 -16.04
C PRO A 718 4.11 32.62 -17.46
N VAL A 719 3.47 33.23 -18.46
CA VAL A 719 3.72 32.98 -19.89
C VAL A 719 5.14 33.43 -20.34
N LEU A 720 5.90 34.15 -19.52
CA LEU A 720 7.16 34.78 -19.90
C LEU A 720 8.25 34.62 -18.83
N ALA A 721 9.13 33.62 -19.01
CA ALA A 721 10.59 33.64 -18.80
C ALA A 721 11.13 32.21 -18.63
N ARG A 722 11.35 31.48 -19.73
CA ARG A 722 12.17 30.26 -19.70
C ARG A 722 13.64 30.64 -19.57
N THR A 723 14.14 30.63 -18.34
CA THR A 723 15.53 30.26 -18.05
C THR A 723 15.49 28.95 -17.27
N GLN A 724 15.33 27.88 -18.04
CA GLN A 724 15.68 26.49 -17.73
C GLN A 724 15.41 26.00 -16.29
N ALA A 725 14.13 25.87 -15.93
CA ALA A 725 13.70 25.03 -14.81
C ALA A 725 13.63 23.54 -15.25
N LYS A 726 14.02 22.64 -14.36
CA LYS A 726 13.92 21.18 -14.52
C LYS A 726 12.48 20.78 -14.18
N ALA A 727 11.79 20.08 -15.08
CA ALA A 727 10.32 20.06 -15.17
C ALA A 727 9.54 19.21 -14.15
N ASP A 728 10.11 18.72 -13.04
CA ASP A 728 9.49 17.64 -12.25
C ASP A 728 9.28 17.90 -10.75
N CYS A 729 9.55 19.10 -10.19
CA CYS A 729 9.19 19.41 -8.80
C CYS A 729 8.13 20.52 -8.70
N ALA A 730 7.06 20.25 -7.95
CA ALA A 730 6.09 21.25 -7.51
C ALA A 730 6.69 22.08 -6.36
N TRP A 731 7.61 23.01 -6.68
CA TRP A 731 8.28 23.85 -5.68
C TRP A 731 7.33 24.75 -4.88
N LEU A 732 6.12 24.97 -5.39
CA LEU A 732 5.04 25.67 -4.71
C LEU A 732 3.81 24.77 -4.76
N VAL A 733 3.27 24.44 -3.59
CA VAL A 733 2.03 23.68 -3.41
C VAL A 733 1.04 24.56 -2.65
N LEU A 734 -0.22 24.53 -3.09
CA LEU A 734 -1.30 25.34 -2.53
C LEU A 734 -2.35 24.42 -1.92
N ASP A 735 -2.60 24.59 -0.62
CA ASP A 735 -3.71 23.98 0.11
C ASP A 735 -4.85 24.99 0.20
N ALA A 736 -5.65 25.03 -0.87
CA ALA A 736 -6.81 25.88 -1.00
C ALA A 736 -8.10 25.03 -0.95
N PRO A 737 -9.21 25.55 -0.39
CA PRO A 737 -10.49 24.88 -0.43
C PRO A 737 -10.84 24.46 -1.87
N THR A 738 -11.11 23.17 -2.07
CA THR A 738 -11.43 22.59 -3.39
C THR A 738 -12.87 22.86 -3.82
N THR A 739 -13.70 23.34 -2.90
CA THR A 739 -15.09 23.73 -3.15
C THR A 739 -15.23 25.25 -3.01
N PRO A 740 -16.06 25.90 -3.86
CA PRO A 740 -16.38 27.32 -3.71
C PRO A 740 -16.88 27.64 -2.30
N PHE A 741 -16.50 28.81 -1.78
CA PHE A 741 -16.94 29.29 -0.46
C PHE A 741 -17.27 30.77 -0.52
N THR A 742 -18.11 31.22 0.41
CA THR A 742 -18.55 32.60 0.50
C THR A 742 -17.97 33.25 1.74
N LEU A 743 -17.36 34.42 1.58
CA LEU A 743 -16.90 35.27 2.67
C LEU A 743 -17.91 36.40 2.85
N THR A 744 -18.47 36.56 4.05
CA THR A 744 -19.29 37.74 4.36
C THR A 744 -18.38 38.95 4.65
N PRO A 745 -18.89 40.19 4.68
CA PRO A 745 -18.08 41.35 5.02
C PRO A 745 -17.31 41.15 6.33
N ASP A 746 -16.01 41.50 6.31
CA ASP A 746 -15.01 41.32 7.37
C ASP A 746 -14.48 39.90 7.61
N ASP A 747 -15.05 38.87 6.97
CA ASP A 747 -14.55 37.49 7.05
C ASP A 747 -13.22 37.30 6.32
N SER A 748 -12.45 36.31 6.75
CA SER A 748 -11.22 35.86 6.12
C SER A 748 -11.10 34.36 6.04
N VAL A 749 -10.41 33.86 5.01
CA VAL A 749 -9.97 32.46 4.90
C VAL A 749 -8.45 32.42 4.78
N LEU A 750 -7.86 31.40 5.41
CA LEU A 750 -6.43 31.11 5.32
C LEU A 750 -6.19 30.10 4.19
N LEU A 751 -5.20 30.34 3.35
CA LEU A 751 -4.70 29.40 2.35
C LEU A 751 -3.33 28.89 2.79
N GLY A 752 -3.15 27.58 2.79
CA GLY A 752 -1.85 26.98 3.04
C GLY A 752 -0.95 27.08 1.81
N VAL A 753 0.28 27.52 1.99
CA VAL A 753 1.29 27.58 0.92
C VAL A 753 2.54 26.86 1.39
N THR A 754 2.85 25.74 0.73
CA THR A 754 4.08 24.99 1.01
C THR A 754 5.11 25.30 -0.06
N VAL A 755 6.31 25.67 0.37
CA VAL A 755 7.44 25.93 -0.52
C VAL A 755 8.48 24.80 -0.39
N ASN A 756 8.67 24.05 -1.47
CA ASN A 756 9.65 22.96 -1.55
C ASN A 756 10.94 23.45 -2.23
N VAL A 757 12.09 23.27 -1.57
CA VAL A 757 13.40 23.62 -2.13
C VAL A 757 13.96 22.44 -2.93
N CYS A 758 13.55 22.34 -4.20
CA CYS A 758 14.00 21.27 -5.10
C CYS A 758 15.07 21.71 -6.11
N GLU A 759 15.32 23.02 -6.22
CA GLU A 759 16.08 23.60 -7.31
C GLU A 759 17.41 24.22 -6.83
N GLY A 760 18.32 24.45 -7.77
CA GLY A 760 19.60 25.08 -7.49
C GLY A 760 19.46 26.55 -7.07
N PRO A 761 20.57 27.24 -6.75
CA PRO A 761 20.52 28.66 -6.45
C PRO A 761 19.94 29.44 -7.64
N GLY A 762 18.95 30.29 -7.37
CA GLY A 762 18.15 30.94 -8.41
C GLY A 762 16.93 31.66 -7.86
N ILE A 763 16.22 32.37 -8.75
CA ILE A 763 14.95 33.04 -8.45
C ILE A 763 13.85 32.35 -9.26
N TYR A 764 12.80 31.91 -8.58
CA TYR A 764 11.68 31.15 -9.12
C TYR A 764 10.39 31.92 -8.91
N THR A 765 9.54 32.04 -9.92
CA THR A 765 8.26 32.75 -9.80
C THR A 765 7.10 31.90 -10.32
N LYS A 766 6.08 31.73 -9.48
CA LYS A 766 4.76 31.16 -9.82
C LYS A 766 3.68 32.16 -9.46
N THR A 767 2.48 32.00 -9.99
CA THR A 767 1.36 32.90 -9.67
C THR A 767 0.20 32.10 -9.09
N ILE A 768 -0.35 32.52 -7.97
CA ILE A 768 -1.60 32.00 -7.43
C ILE A 768 -2.74 32.83 -8.00
N ARG A 769 -3.66 32.21 -8.74
CA ARG A 769 -4.87 32.82 -9.27
C ARG A 769 -6.07 32.47 -8.41
N ILE A 770 -6.75 33.48 -7.90
CA ILE A 770 -8.02 33.40 -7.19
C ILE A 770 -9.13 33.85 -8.14
N THR A 771 -10.15 33.04 -8.37
CA THR A 771 -11.34 33.36 -9.17
C THR A 771 -12.51 33.58 -8.23
N SER A 772 -13.29 34.64 -8.43
CA SER A 772 -14.46 34.97 -7.61
C SER A 772 -15.64 35.46 -8.46
N ASP A 773 -16.80 35.62 -7.82
CA ASP A 773 -18.01 36.21 -8.42
C ASP A 773 -18.06 37.74 -8.31
N ASP A 774 -16.96 38.38 -7.90
CA ASP A 774 -16.90 39.81 -7.80
C ASP A 774 -17.09 40.49 -9.15
N LEU A 775 -17.92 41.54 -9.15
CA LEU A 775 -18.37 42.25 -10.34
C LEU A 775 -17.28 43.14 -10.94
N ASP A 776 -16.32 43.59 -10.14
CA ASP A 776 -15.24 44.49 -10.54
C ASP A 776 -14.00 43.70 -10.96
N GLU A 777 -13.69 42.59 -10.28
CA GLU A 777 -12.53 41.75 -10.58
C GLU A 777 -12.78 40.25 -10.36
N SER A 778 -13.20 39.57 -11.44
CA SER A 778 -13.49 38.12 -11.40
C SER A 778 -12.27 37.21 -11.17
N THR A 779 -11.04 37.72 -11.31
CA THR A 779 -9.80 36.97 -11.09
C THR A 779 -8.69 37.86 -10.54
N VAL A 780 -8.02 37.41 -9.48
CA VAL A 780 -6.86 38.07 -8.86
C VAL A 780 -5.63 37.16 -8.96
N ASP A 781 -4.52 37.70 -9.47
CA ASP A 781 -3.26 36.98 -9.66
C ASP A 781 -2.19 37.47 -8.66
N VAL A 782 -1.72 36.57 -7.80
CA VAL A 782 -0.70 36.84 -6.77
C VAL A 782 0.62 36.18 -7.14
N PRO A 783 1.65 36.92 -7.58
CA PRO A 783 2.95 36.35 -7.85
C PRO A 783 3.65 35.94 -6.54
N VAL A 784 4.21 34.73 -6.52
CA VAL A 784 5.04 34.18 -5.45
C VAL A 784 6.44 33.98 -6.01
N THR A 785 7.44 34.60 -5.38
CA THR A 785 8.84 34.50 -5.79
C THR A 785 9.69 33.87 -4.70
N LEU A 786 10.40 32.79 -5.06
CA LEU A 786 11.33 32.06 -4.21
C LEU A 786 12.76 32.38 -4.64
N GLU A 787 13.60 32.86 -3.72
CA GLU A 787 15.04 33.03 -3.93
C GLU A 787 15.83 32.02 -3.12
N VAL A 788 16.63 31.19 -3.81
CA VAL A 788 17.46 30.13 -3.20
C VAL A 788 18.92 30.62 -3.14
N ASN A 789 19.41 30.94 -1.94
CA ASN A 789 20.75 31.51 -1.71
C ASN A 789 21.73 30.49 -1.08
N GLY A 790 21.90 29.33 -1.72
CA GLY A 790 22.78 28.25 -1.24
C GLY A 790 22.07 27.20 -0.38
N PRO A 791 22.78 26.24 0.24
CA PRO A 791 22.23 24.94 0.59
C PRO A 791 21.15 24.92 1.69
N LEU A 792 20.99 25.96 2.52
CA LEU A 792 20.02 25.98 3.62
C LEU A 792 19.48 27.38 3.97
N ALA A 793 19.52 28.35 3.03
CA ALA A 793 18.92 29.66 3.25
C ALA A 793 17.94 29.97 2.12
N VAL A 794 16.66 29.71 2.39
CA VAL A 794 15.55 30.31 1.65
C VAL A 794 15.21 31.61 2.35
N THR A 795 15.15 32.69 1.61
CA THR A 795 14.52 33.92 2.08
C THR A 795 13.37 34.22 1.15
N LEU A 796 12.14 34.17 1.68
CA LEU A 796 10.96 34.70 1.01
C LEU A 796 11.12 36.20 0.97
N ASN A 797 11.80 36.67 -0.07
CA ASN A 797 12.40 37.98 -0.01
C ASN A 797 11.32 39.06 -0.06
N TRP A 798 10.43 39.13 -1.04
CA TRP A 798 9.43 40.21 -1.09
C TRP A 798 8.23 39.86 -1.99
N PHE A 799 7.01 40.23 -1.58
CA PHE A 799 5.90 40.50 -2.49
C PHE A 799 6.09 41.91 -3.06
N LEU A 800 6.57 42.02 -4.30
CA LEU A 800 6.93 43.31 -4.90
C LEU A 800 5.75 43.89 -5.71
N ALA A 801 5.13 44.96 -5.22
CA ALA A 801 4.35 45.91 -6.00
C ALA A 801 5.08 47.26 -5.98
N GLU A 802 5.56 47.73 -7.14
CA GLU A 802 6.47 48.89 -7.19
C GLU A 802 5.80 50.25 -6.89
N PRO A 803 6.56 51.23 -6.33
CA PRO A 803 6.04 52.45 -5.71
C PRO A 803 6.30 53.74 -6.50
N ASN A 804 5.58 54.80 -6.14
CA ASN A 804 6.02 56.19 -6.37
C ASN A 804 5.74 57.04 -5.12
N GLY A 805 6.78 57.46 -4.38
CA GLY A 805 6.70 58.70 -3.59
C GLY A 805 7.11 58.73 -2.11
N GLY A 806 7.56 57.65 -1.47
CA GLY A 806 8.22 57.69 -0.16
C GLY A 806 7.29 57.80 1.07
N MET A 807 7.41 56.80 1.95
CA MET A 807 6.59 56.46 3.14
C MET A 807 5.37 55.57 2.85
N VAL A 808 5.26 54.42 3.54
CA VAL A 808 4.13 53.47 3.43
C VAL A 808 3.57 53.17 4.82
N ASN A 809 2.34 53.64 5.07
CA ASN A 809 1.37 53.08 6.01
C ASN A 809 0.41 52.21 5.18
N PHE A 810 -0.01 51.05 5.70
CA PHE A 810 -0.93 50.15 4.98
C PHE A 810 -2.39 50.46 5.33
N GLN A 811 -2.99 51.36 4.55
CA GLN A 811 -4.43 51.50 4.38
C GLN A 811 -4.72 51.52 2.87
N TRP A 812 -5.73 50.80 2.44
CA TRP A 812 -6.35 51.01 1.13
C TRP A 812 -7.58 51.91 1.33
N GLU A 813 -7.45 53.17 0.91
CA GLU A 813 -8.58 53.96 0.46
C GLU A 813 -8.52 53.96 -1.07
N THR A 814 -9.46 53.29 -1.73
CA THR A 814 -9.82 53.74 -3.08
C THR A 814 -10.49 55.10 -2.91
N THR A 815 -9.97 56.13 -3.57
CA THR A 815 -10.71 57.39 -3.69
C THR A 815 -11.98 57.10 -4.48
N ALA A 816 -13.05 56.89 -3.72
CA ALA A 816 -14.45 56.98 -4.07
C ALA A 816 -14.75 57.64 -5.43
N GLU A 817 -15.45 56.94 -6.32
CA GLU A 817 -16.81 57.42 -6.53
C GLU A 817 -17.60 56.99 -5.29
N GLN A 818 -18.16 57.95 -4.56
CA GLN A 818 -18.86 57.67 -3.32
C GLN A 818 -19.99 56.68 -3.59
N GLY A 819 -19.86 55.43 -3.13
CA GLY A 819 -20.96 54.47 -3.06
C GLY A 819 -20.75 53.05 -3.58
N VAL A 820 -19.54 52.51 -3.76
CA VAL A 820 -19.35 51.11 -4.23
C VAL A 820 -18.27 50.37 -3.41
N ALA A 821 -18.48 49.07 -3.16
CA ALA A 821 -17.66 48.15 -2.37
C ALA A 821 -16.27 47.91 -2.98
N GLY A 822 -15.26 47.55 -2.16
CA GLY A 822 -13.90 47.24 -2.66
C GLY A 822 -13.11 46.29 -1.73
N PHE A 823 -12.10 45.62 -2.29
CA PHE A 823 -11.24 44.59 -1.69
C PHE A 823 -9.98 45.15 -0.99
N ASN A 824 -9.46 44.48 0.06
CA ASN A 824 -8.02 44.49 0.39
C ASN A 824 -7.49 43.08 0.69
N LEU A 825 -6.29 42.78 0.21
CA LEU A 825 -5.45 41.66 0.67
C LEU A 825 -4.52 42.11 1.81
N LEU A 826 -4.27 41.22 2.78
CA LEU A 826 -3.29 41.43 3.85
C LEU A 826 -2.38 40.18 3.93
N ALA A 827 -1.09 40.35 3.64
CA ALA A 827 -0.08 39.33 3.90
C ALA A 827 0.54 39.59 5.27
N LEU A 828 0.51 38.61 6.17
CA LEU A 828 1.21 38.66 7.46
C LEU A 828 2.39 37.70 7.37
N HIS A 829 3.60 38.23 7.57
CA HIS A 829 4.76 37.40 7.90
C HIS A 829 4.78 37.29 9.42
N ASP A 830 4.73 36.06 9.93
CA ASP A 830 4.68 35.81 11.36
C ASP A 830 6.10 35.89 11.95
N ASP A 831 6.60 37.11 12.10
CA ASP A 831 7.61 37.38 13.13
C ASP A 831 7.47 38.81 13.69
N GLN A 832 7.01 38.86 14.94
CA GLN A 832 7.08 39.97 15.91
C GLN A 832 6.01 41.10 15.88
N THR A 833 5.03 40.94 16.78
CA THR A 833 4.52 41.92 17.77
C THR A 833 3.94 43.29 17.34
N VAL A 834 2.66 43.47 17.73
CA VAL A 834 1.82 44.68 17.90
C VAL A 834 1.10 45.22 16.66
#